data_AF-A0A1A9W1E4-F1
#
_entry.id   AF-A0A1A9W1E4-F1
#
_cell.length_a   1.000
_cell.length_b   1.000
_cell.length_c   1.000
_cell.angle_alpha   90.00
_cell.angle_beta   90.00
_cell.angle_gamma   90.00
#
_symmetry.space_group_name_H-M   'P 1'
#
loop_
_entity.id
_entity.type
_entity.pdbx_description
1 polymer ?
#
loop_
_entity_poly.entity_id
_entity_poly.type
_entity_poly.pdbx_seq_one_letter_code
_entity_poly.pdbx_strand_id
1 'polypeptide(L)'
;MEYSCLLLRFSTTYLYVYDTNLGVVKHKLCTISVPYQGFQTEEIVTVTVKQLKRVGSPNPVISILLSSEGEQKKLRNKLILKAEIYVTLSVFDVIKLGSKFISHRLKQCYLTTNEYEIINTNYGRVKGVKRKTIYDQFYYAFEGIPYAKPPIGELRFRAPQPPEPWKHVLNCSSRRSKPMQKNFLLKFVEGSEDCLYLNVYTNKLNSEKPLPVMVWVYGGGFQIGEATCDIYAPDYFMVKDVVLVTFNYRLGVFGFLSFNDPDLDIPGNAGLKDQVMALRWVKDNIHNFSGDPNNTTVFGISSGAVSAHLLMLSEQARGLFHKAILQSGCALNTYLTTALVDRNYRLARTLGYRGNNNDLDIHRFLSKLRAKRLADPNTPLLNKSERLNQILTIFVPVVEPYETSQCIISKPYKDCLQETWSNQIPVVIGGTSYEGLLYKNVVHLYPFLIEELDNCSSLLMPETKTSQTPQEIQKMALELKTNYFKNTKLCLDQNLYEYLHLLSHRSFWHGIHRVILARRKYAPTAATYCYRFDFDSKFFNHVRLLKCGPRERGVCHADDLSYLFYNMIAKVLDTGSNEYRTIQRMVGMWYNFALNSDPNCPEIQPIKWETVQKDSELYKCLNINEELEFIELPDYNQLKLWDKFYEKVGLI
;
A
#
# COMPACT_ATOMS: atom_id res chain seq x y z
N MET A 1 0.82 22.91 26.53
CA MET A 1 -0.32 22.16 25.97
C MET A 1 -0.78 22.90 24.73
N GLU A 2 -0.20 22.56 23.58
CA GLU A 2 -0.61 23.08 22.28
C GLU A 2 -0.75 21.87 21.34
N TYR A 3 -1.99 21.50 21.03
CA TYR A 3 -2.30 20.51 20.01
C TYR A 3 -2.48 21.26 18.69
N SER A 4 -1.47 21.24 17.82
CA SER A 4 -1.59 21.67 16.44
C SER A 4 -2.21 20.55 15.60
N CYS A 5 -3.49 20.28 15.84
CA CYS A 5 -4.37 19.59 14.89
C CYS A 5 -4.91 20.60 13.85
N LEU A 6 -5.30 20.11 12.67
CA LEU A 6 -6.18 20.81 11.75
C LEU A 6 -7.23 21.62 12.54
N LEU A 7 -7.36 22.92 12.25
CA LEU A 7 -8.44 23.77 12.74
C LEU A 7 -9.79 23.26 12.19
N LEU A 8 -10.27 22.16 12.74
CA LEU A 8 -11.70 21.94 12.96
C LEU A 8 -12.01 22.72 14.25
N ARG A 9 -12.55 23.93 14.14
CA ARG A 9 -13.11 24.60 15.31
C ARG A 9 -14.37 23.84 15.71
N PHE A 10 -14.30 23.06 16.77
CA PHE A 10 -15.47 22.50 17.43
C PHE A 10 -16.00 23.56 18.41
N SER A 11 -17.10 24.24 18.08
CA SER A 11 -17.89 24.97 19.08
C SER A 11 -19.04 24.07 19.52
N THR A 12 -19.18 23.90 20.84
CA THR A 12 -20.36 23.23 21.42
C THR A 12 -21.36 24.33 21.77
N THR A 13 -22.43 24.46 20.99
CA THR A 13 -23.53 25.39 21.31
C THR A 13 -24.72 24.56 21.79
N TYR A 14 -25.23 24.89 22.98
CA TYR A 14 -26.49 24.33 23.47
C TYR A 14 -27.63 25.19 22.94
N LEU A 15 -28.59 24.58 22.24
CA LEU A 15 -29.84 25.24 21.88
C LEU A 15 -30.90 24.84 22.90
N TYR A 16 -31.42 25.82 23.64
CA TYR A 16 -32.57 25.63 24.53
C TYR A 16 -33.83 25.84 23.70
N VAL A 17 -34.56 24.75 23.42
CA VAL A 17 -35.89 24.85 22.81
C VAL A 17 -36.91 24.84 23.94
N TYR A 18 -37.70 25.90 24.05
CA TYR A 18 -38.87 25.94 24.92
C TYR A 18 -40.02 25.22 24.19
N ASP A 19 -40.35 24.01 24.64
CA ASP A 19 -41.58 23.33 24.28
C ASP A 19 -42.64 23.69 25.32
N THR A 20 -43.73 24.32 24.89
CA THR A 20 -44.81 24.77 25.76
C THR A 20 -45.57 23.63 26.45
N ASN A 21 -45.32 22.37 26.07
CA ASN A 21 -46.00 21.21 26.66
C ASN A 21 -45.06 20.19 27.35
N LEU A 22 -43.73 20.33 27.29
CA LEU A 22 -42.79 19.30 27.78
C LEU A 22 -41.58 19.81 28.60
N GLY A 23 -41.44 21.11 28.84
CA GLY A 23 -40.31 21.66 29.61
C GLY A 23 -38.97 21.61 28.85
N VAL A 24 -37.88 21.98 29.52
CA VAL A 24 -36.57 22.20 28.88
C VAL A 24 -35.95 20.88 28.39
N VAL A 25 -35.94 20.66 27.08
CA VAL A 25 -35.24 19.52 26.45
C VAL A 25 -33.83 19.94 26.03
N LYS A 26 -32.80 19.28 26.60
CA LYS A 26 -31.38 19.50 26.27
C LYS A 26 -31.01 18.76 24.97
N HIS A 27 -30.71 19.49 23.90
CA HIS A 27 -30.16 18.90 22.68
C HIS A 27 -28.66 19.21 22.53
N LYS A 28 -27.85 18.18 22.27
CA LYS A 28 -26.41 18.31 21.98
C LYS A 28 -26.24 18.45 20.47
N LEU A 29 -25.93 19.65 20.00
CA LEU A 29 -25.59 19.92 18.60
C LEU A 29 -24.07 19.79 18.42
N CYS A 30 -23.66 19.07 17.37
CA CYS A 30 -22.26 19.01 16.95
C CYS A 30 -22.17 19.65 15.57
N THR A 31 -21.56 20.83 15.48
CA THR A 31 -21.33 21.54 14.22
C THR A 31 -19.97 21.15 13.66
N ILE A 32 -19.91 20.72 12.39
CA ILE A 32 -18.67 20.46 11.68
C ILE A 32 -18.49 21.56 10.64
N SER A 33 -17.43 22.35 10.76
CA SER A 33 -17.01 23.33 9.75
C SER A 33 -15.80 22.78 8.99
N VAL A 34 -15.89 22.67 7.67
CA VAL A 34 -14.79 22.23 6.81
C VAL A 34 -14.24 23.46 6.07
N PRO A 35 -12.99 23.89 6.30
CA PRO A 35 -12.41 24.97 5.51
C PRO A 35 -12.10 24.47 4.09
N TYR A 36 -12.61 25.17 3.08
CA TYR A 36 -12.33 24.93 1.67
C TYR A 36 -11.38 26.04 1.15
N GLN A 37 -10.12 25.70 0.86
CA GLN A 37 -9.19 26.62 0.19
C GLN A 37 -9.28 26.42 -1.33
N GLY A 38 -10.28 27.06 -1.94
CA GLY A 38 -10.42 27.08 -3.40
C GLY A 38 -10.99 28.38 -3.99
N PHE A 39 -11.37 29.35 -3.15
CA PHE A 39 -11.81 30.68 -3.56
C PHE A 39 -11.29 31.74 -2.58
N GLN A 40 -11.20 33.00 -3.01
CA GLN A 40 -10.81 34.15 -2.18
C GLN A 40 -11.82 34.49 -1.06
N THR A 41 -12.79 33.62 -0.77
CA THR A 41 -13.76 33.77 0.32
C THR A 41 -14.00 32.40 0.99
N GLU A 42 -13.98 32.38 2.33
CA GLU A 42 -14.29 31.20 3.14
C GLU A 42 -15.81 30.93 3.11
N GLU A 43 -16.28 29.95 2.35
CA GLU A 43 -17.65 29.45 2.49
C GLU A 43 -17.70 28.31 3.53
N ILE A 44 -18.55 28.48 4.54
CA ILE A 44 -18.76 27.52 5.63
C ILE A 44 -19.94 26.61 5.27
N VAL A 45 -19.69 25.31 5.08
CA VAL A 45 -20.76 24.31 4.99
C VAL A 45 -21.12 23.82 6.40
N THR A 46 -22.37 24.03 6.82
CA THR A 46 -22.88 23.62 8.13
C THR A 46 -23.62 22.28 8.02
N VAL A 47 -23.13 21.24 8.69
CA VAL A 47 -23.80 19.93 8.76
C VAL A 47 -24.44 19.75 10.13
N THR A 48 -25.76 19.52 10.17
CA THR A 48 -26.51 19.26 11.40
C THR A 48 -26.75 17.77 11.57
N VAL A 49 -26.21 17.18 12.65
CA VAL A 49 -26.44 15.77 13.01
C VAL A 49 -27.54 15.69 14.08
N LYS A 50 -28.69 15.08 13.76
CA LYS A 50 -29.73 14.75 14.76
C LYS A 50 -29.58 13.30 15.21
N GLN A 51 -29.49 13.09 16.53
CA GLN A 51 -29.62 11.77 17.14
C GLN A 51 -31.09 11.49 17.42
N LEU A 52 -31.69 10.51 16.73
CA LEU A 52 -33.05 10.04 17.02
C LEU A 52 -32.97 8.71 17.80
N LYS A 53 -33.40 8.71 19.06
CA LYS A 53 -33.71 7.45 19.78
C LYS A 53 -35.08 6.96 19.29
N ARG A 54 -35.13 5.82 18.61
CA ARG A 54 -36.36 5.02 18.48
C ARG A 54 -36.45 4.11 19.71
N VAL A 55 -37.54 4.20 20.47
CA VAL A 55 -37.82 3.23 21.54
C VAL A 55 -37.99 1.85 20.88
N GLY A 56 -37.15 0.87 21.25
CA GLY A 56 -37.25 -0.53 20.80
C GLY A 56 -36.31 -0.99 19.66
N SER A 57 -35.27 -0.23 19.28
CA SER A 57 -34.26 -0.67 18.30
C SER A 57 -32.85 -0.76 18.91
N PRO A 58 -32.04 -1.82 18.64
CA PRO A 58 -30.69 -1.95 19.19
C PRO A 58 -29.65 -1.02 18.54
N ASN A 59 -29.98 -0.36 17.41
CA ASN A 59 -29.04 0.52 16.69
C ASN A 59 -29.56 1.96 16.65
N PRO A 60 -28.75 2.99 17.01
CA PRO A 60 -29.11 4.38 16.79
C PRO A 60 -29.14 4.69 15.28
N VAL A 61 -30.25 5.26 14.81
CA VAL A 61 -30.35 5.78 13.44
C VAL A 61 -29.81 7.22 13.42
N ILE A 62 -28.74 7.46 12.67
CA ILE A 62 -28.21 8.80 12.42
C ILE A 62 -28.84 9.32 11.12
N SER A 63 -29.74 10.30 11.22
CA SER A 63 -30.30 11.01 10.07
C SER A 63 -29.55 12.32 9.85
N ILE A 64 -28.90 12.46 8.70
CA ILE A 64 -28.23 13.70 8.26
C ILE A 64 -29.28 14.50 7.46
N LEU A 65 -29.71 15.64 7.99
CA LEU A 65 -30.58 16.59 7.28
C LEU A 65 -29.68 17.63 6.58
N LEU A 66 -29.65 17.60 5.26
CA LEU A 66 -29.12 18.69 4.44
C LEU A 66 -30.22 19.76 4.31
N SER A 67 -29.86 21.04 4.37
CA SER A 67 -30.79 22.15 4.14
C SER A 67 -31.45 22.06 2.75
N SER A 68 -32.61 22.72 2.64
CA SER A 68 -33.68 22.61 1.63
C SER A 68 -33.30 22.16 0.20
N GLU A 69 -34.26 21.49 -0.48
CA GLU A 69 -34.18 21.07 -1.90
C GLU A 69 -33.66 22.16 -2.86
N GLY A 70 -33.92 23.44 -2.55
CA GLY A 70 -33.43 24.59 -3.32
C GLY A 70 -31.92 24.80 -3.28
N GLU A 71 -31.25 24.50 -2.15
CA GLU A 71 -29.80 24.59 -2.02
C GLU A 71 -29.10 23.35 -2.60
N GLN A 72 -29.72 22.17 -2.51
CA GLN A 72 -29.20 20.95 -3.11
C GLN A 72 -29.10 21.03 -4.64
N LYS A 73 -30.07 21.71 -5.29
CA LYS A 73 -30.07 21.93 -6.74
C LYS A 73 -29.02 22.96 -7.18
N LYS A 74 -28.75 23.98 -6.34
CA LYS A 74 -27.68 24.98 -6.57
C LYS A 74 -26.28 24.39 -6.37
N LEU A 75 -26.06 23.51 -5.39
CA LEU A 75 -24.78 22.81 -5.20
C LEU A 75 -24.50 21.78 -6.30
N ARG A 76 -25.54 21.06 -6.78
CA ARG A 76 -25.41 20.10 -7.90
C ARG A 76 -24.88 20.75 -9.18
N ASN A 77 -25.26 22.00 -9.43
CA ASN A 77 -24.96 22.68 -10.70
C ASN A 77 -23.72 23.58 -10.67
N LYS A 78 -23.06 23.77 -9.52
CA LYS A 78 -21.90 24.70 -9.39
C LYS A 78 -20.55 24.05 -9.04
N LEU A 79 -20.49 22.75 -8.76
CA LEU A 79 -19.24 22.06 -8.39
C LEU A 79 -18.93 20.91 -9.36
N ILE A 80 -18.47 21.27 -10.56
CA ILE A 80 -17.65 20.40 -11.41
C ILE A 80 -16.20 20.82 -11.17
N LEU A 81 -15.53 20.14 -10.26
CA LEU A 81 -14.08 20.30 -10.04
C LEU A 81 -13.33 19.77 -11.27
N LYS A 82 -12.73 20.64 -12.08
CA LYS A 82 -11.64 20.29 -13.01
C LYS A 82 -10.32 20.40 -12.26
N ALA A 83 -9.84 19.30 -11.70
CA ALA A 83 -8.49 19.19 -11.14
C ALA A 83 -8.03 17.72 -11.22
N GLU A 84 -7.05 17.42 -12.09
CA GLU A 84 -6.41 16.11 -12.35
C GLU A 84 -6.88 14.95 -11.46
N ILE A 85 -8.00 14.34 -11.84
CA ILE A 85 -8.76 13.42 -11.00
C ILE A 85 -8.26 11.98 -11.20
N TYR A 86 -7.58 11.42 -10.20
CA TYR A 86 -7.28 9.98 -10.13
C TYR A 86 -8.43 9.14 -9.48
N VAL A 87 -9.47 9.79 -8.93
CA VAL A 87 -10.77 9.23 -8.48
C VAL A 87 -11.81 10.35 -8.46
N THR A 88 -12.88 10.28 -9.26
CA THR A 88 -13.95 11.30 -9.29
C THR A 88 -14.92 11.07 -8.14
N LEU A 89 -14.63 11.60 -6.96
CA LEU A 89 -15.57 11.55 -5.83
C LEU A 89 -16.50 12.76 -5.90
N SER A 90 -17.81 12.53 -5.84
CA SER A 90 -18.75 13.62 -5.60
C SER A 90 -18.59 14.14 -4.17
N VAL A 91 -19.07 15.37 -3.90
CA VAL A 91 -19.13 15.91 -2.52
C VAL A 91 -19.87 14.92 -1.59
N PHE A 92 -20.90 14.26 -2.10
CA PHE A 92 -21.66 13.26 -1.36
C PHE A 92 -20.81 12.02 -1.01
N ASP A 93 -19.95 11.57 -1.93
CA ASP A 93 -19.02 10.46 -1.68
C ASP A 93 -17.96 10.82 -0.64
N VAL A 94 -17.46 12.06 -0.68
CA VAL A 94 -16.52 12.57 0.33
C VAL A 94 -17.17 12.60 1.71
N ILE A 95 -18.39 13.13 1.83
CA ILE A 95 -19.15 13.14 3.09
C ILE A 95 -19.39 11.70 3.59
N LYS A 96 -19.81 10.80 2.69
CA LYS A 96 -20.03 9.39 3.02
C LYS A 96 -18.76 8.73 3.53
N LEU A 97 -17.62 8.96 2.87
CA LEU A 97 -16.33 8.42 3.30
C LEU A 97 -15.89 9.00 4.64
N GLY A 98 -16.06 10.30 4.86
CA GLY A 98 -15.81 10.95 6.14
C GLY A 98 -16.67 10.37 7.27
N SER A 99 -17.96 10.10 7.01
CA SER A 99 -18.85 9.45 7.98
C SER A 99 -18.40 8.03 8.33
N LYS A 100 -17.98 7.23 7.32
CA LYS A 100 -17.42 5.89 7.52
C LYS A 100 -16.14 5.93 8.36
N PHE A 101 -15.26 6.89 8.09
CA PHE A 101 -14.03 7.08 8.85
C PHE A 101 -14.28 7.38 10.33
N ILE A 102 -15.22 8.29 10.61
CA ILE A 102 -15.62 8.63 11.99
C ILE A 102 -16.23 7.40 12.66
N SER A 103 -17.16 6.71 11.97
CA SER A 103 -17.79 5.49 12.48
C SER A 103 -16.77 4.39 12.78
N HIS A 104 -15.77 4.21 11.92
CA HIS A 104 -14.68 3.25 12.13
C HIS A 104 -13.87 3.59 13.37
N ARG A 105 -13.47 4.85 13.53
CA ARG A 105 -12.71 5.30 14.70
C ARG A 105 -13.50 5.16 16.00
N LEU A 106 -14.78 5.54 16.00
CA LEU A 106 -15.67 5.34 17.15
C LEU A 106 -15.81 3.87 17.50
N LYS A 107 -15.91 2.99 16.49
CA LYS A 107 -15.95 1.55 16.70
C LYS A 107 -14.65 1.03 17.30
N GLN A 108 -13.49 1.46 16.81
CA GLN A 108 -12.18 1.10 17.39
C GLN A 108 -12.05 1.57 18.85
N CYS A 109 -12.54 2.76 19.17
CA CYS A 109 -12.60 3.23 20.57
C CYS A 109 -13.52 2.33 21.43
N TYR A 110 -14.71 1.97 20.94
CA TYR A 110 -15.63 1.09 21.66
C TYR A 110 -15.06 -0.31 21.89
N LEU A 111 -14.27 -0.81 20.92
CA LEU A 111 -13.58 -2.09 21.01
C LEU A 111 -12.33 -2.05 21.91
N THR A 112 -11.89 -0.87 22.34
CA THR A 112 -10.75 -0.73 23.25
C THR A 112 -11.20 -0.92 24.70
N THR A 113 -10.50 -1.78 25.43
CA THR A 113 -10.77 -2.01 26.86
C THR A 113 -9.97 -1.05 27.75
N ASN A 114 -10.16 -1.15 29.06
CA ASN A 114 -9.34 -0.45 30.06
C ASN A 114 -8.22 -1.34 30.63
N GLU A 115 -7.95 -2.50 30.02
CA GLU A 115 -6.86 -3.40 30.40
C GLU A 115 -5.59 -3.01 29.62
N TYR A 116 -4.50 -2.77 30.35
CA TYR A 116 -3.22 -2.33 29.78
C TYR A 116 -2.09 -3.28 30.18
N GLU A 117 -1.13 -3.45 29.28
CA GLU A 117 0.04 -4.30 29.49
C GLU A 117 1.31 -3.51 29.28
N ILE A 118 2.34 -3.79 30.08
CA ILE A 118 3.65 -3.15 29.98
C ILE A 118 4.68 -4.20 29.56
N ILE A 119 5.34 -3.95 28.43
CA ILE A 119 6.35 -4.84 27.87
C ILE A 119 7.70 -4.11 27.82
N ASN A 120 8.78 -4.84 28.11
CA ASN A 120 10.14 -4.34 27.95
C ASN A 120 10.58 -4.47 26.48
N THR A 121 11.28 -3.45 25.98
CA THR A 121 12.04 -3.50 24.73
C THR A 121 13.48 -3.11 25.04
N ASN A 122 14.40 -3.36 24.12
CA ASN A 122 15.82 -2.99 24.26
C ASN A 122 16.04 -1.48 24.44
N TYR A 123 15.06 -0.65 24.06
CA TYR A 123 15.12 0.81 24.19
C TYR A 123 14.34 1.34 25.39
N GLY A 124 13.46 0.54 26.00
CA GLY A 124 12.66 0.98 27.14
C GLY A 124 11.30 0.30 27.21
N ARG A 125 10.51 0.64 28.25
CA ARG A 125 9.20 0.06 28.50
C ARG A 125 8.12 0.69 27.62
N VAL A 126 7.21 -0.13 27.10
CA VAL A 126 6.05 0.31 26.30
C VAL A 126 4.74 -0.18 26.94
N LYS A 127 3.72 0.68 26.96
CA LYS A 127 2.39 0.37 27.47
C LYS A 127 1.41 0.18 26.31
N GLY A 128 0.95 -1.04 26.10
CA GLY A 128 -0.11 -1.39 25.14
C GLY A 128 -1.48 -1.47 25.80
N VAL A 129 -2.50 -1.79 25.01
CA VAL A 129 -3.90 -1.92 25.46
C VAL A 129 -4.53 -3.17 24.88
N LYS A 130 -5.38 -3.84 25.66
CA LYS A 130 -6.20 -4.95 25.19
C LYS A 130 -7.43 -4.42 24.45
N ARG A 131 -7.76 -5.01 23.31
CA ARG A 131 -8.87 -4.64 22.44
C ARG A 131 -9.66 -5.88 22.05
N LYS A 132 -10.88 -5.67 21.58
CA LYS A 132 -11.71 -6.67 20.91
C LYS A 132 -11.64 -6.50 19.40
N THR A 133 -11.68 -7.59 18.66
CA THR A 133 -11.87 -7.54 17.21
C THR A 133 -13.32 -7.19 16.88
N ILE A 134 -13.60 -6.91 15.60
CA ILE A 134 -14.99 -6.78 15.12
C ILE A 134 -15.84 -8.06 15.26
N TYR A 135 -15.24 -9.20 15.62
CA TYR A 135 -15.88 -10.49 15.87
C TYR A 135 -15.67 -10.95 17.33
N ASP A 136 -15.51 -9.99 18.26
CA ASP A 136 -15.48 -10.19 19.72
C ASP A 136 -14.31 -11.06 20.27
N GLN A 137 -13.23 -11.24 19.52
CA GLN A 137 -12.00 -11.88 20.01
C GLN A 137 -11.09 -10.87 20.69
N PHE A 138 -10.41 -11.24 21.78
CA PHE A 138 -9.47 -10.34 22.46
C PHE A 138 -8.07 -10.40 21.87
N TYR A 139 -7.41 -9.25 21.81
CA TYR A 139 -6.00 -9.14 21.44
C TYR A 139 -5.34 -7.94 22.13
N TYR A 140 -4.02 -7.93 22.17
CA TYR A 140 -3.19 -6.83 22.67
C TYR A 140 -2.66 -6.01 21.51
N ALA A 141 -2.72 -4.69 21.65
CA ALA A 141 -2.24 -3.73 20.68
C ALA A 141 -1.20 -2.80 21.31
N PHE A 142 -0.02 -2.75 20.71
CA PHE A 142 1.03 -1.79 21.01
C PHE A 142 1.27 -0.96 19.76
N GLU A 143 0.77 0.26 19.73
CA GLU A 143 0.80 1.14 18.57
C GLU A 143 1.79 2.29 18.78
N GLY A 144 2.62 2.59 17.78
CA GLY A 144 3.49 3.75 17.82
C GLY A 144 4.80 3.56 18.60
N ILE A 145 5.40 2.37 18.54
CA ILE A 145 6.74 2.11 19.12
C ILE A 145 7.80 2.65 18.14
N PRO A 146 8.71 3.55 18.57
CA PRO A 146 9.77 4.04 17.69
C PRO A 146 10.82 2.94 17.47
N TYR A 147 11.16 2.70 16.21
CA TYR A 147 12.26 1.78 15.85
C TYR A 147 13.48 2.52 15.28
N ALA A 148 13.38 3.84 15.10
CA ALA A 148 14.43 4.72 14.62
C ALA A 148 14.27 6.14 15.20
N LYS A 149 15.32 6.96 15.13
CA LYS A 149 15.23 8.41 15.39
C LYS A 149 14.31 9.09 14.36
N PRO A 150 13.58 10.15 14.74
CA PRO A 150 12.85 10.97 13.79
C PRO A 150 13.79 11.50 12.69
N PRO A 151 13.51 11.26 11.40
CA PRO A 151 14.39 11.65 10.28
C PRO A 151 14.19 13.12 9.90
N ILE A 152 14.37 14.01 10.86
CA ILE A 152 14.18 15.46 10.75
C ILE A 152 15.51 16.21 10.79
N GLY A 153 15.51 17.47 10.31
CA GLY A 153 16.73 18.28 10.26
C GLY A 153 17.80 17.60 9.40
N GLU A 154 19.01 17.45 9.96
CA GLU A 154 20.13 16.79 9.28
C GLU A 154 19.90 15.29 9.01
N LEU A 155 18.93 14.63 9.67
CA LEU A 155 18.59 13.24 9.37
C LEU A 155 17.63 13.09 8.17
N ARG A 156 17.10 14.20 7.65
CA ARG A 156 16.23 14.19 6.48
C ARG A 156 16.97 13.59 5.29
N PHE A 157 16.30 12.71 4.53
CA PHE A 157 16.81 11.95 3.36
C PHE A 157 17.90 10.89 3.65
N ARG A 158 18.53 10.89 4.82
CA ARG A 158 19.63 9.98 5.16
C ARG A 158 19.16 8.62 5.68
N ALA A 159 20.07 7.65 5.76
CA ALA A 159 19.78 6.38 6.40
C ALA A 159 19.27 6.57 7.85
N PRO A 160 18.32 5.73 8.32
CA PRO A 160 17.81 5.85 9.68
C PRO A 160 18.89 5.55 10.72
N GLN A 161 18.70 6.05 11.93
CA GLN A 161 19.56 5.78 13.08
C GLN A 161 18.74 5.13 14.21
N PRO A 162 19.34 4.24 15.04
CA PRO A 162 18.63 3.63 16.17
C PRO A 162 18.04 4.67 17.13
N PRO A 163 16.86 4.44 17.71
CA PRO A 163 16.23 5.38 18.62
C PRO A 163 17.03 5.50 19.92
N GLU A 164 16.92 6.65 20.58
CA GLU A 164 17.49 6.83 21.92
C GLU A 164 16.68 6.03 22.95
N PRO A 165 17.32 5.30 23.87
CA PRO A 165 16.61 4.64 24.95
C PRO A 165 15.85 5.62 25.85
N TRP A 166 14.71 5.19 26.39
CA TRP A 166 13.86 5.99 27.28
C TRP A 166 13.65 5.29 28.63
N LYS A 167 13.65 6.08 29.72
CA LYS A 167 13.49 5.57 31.11
C LYS A 167 12.02 5.43 31.55
N HIS A 168 11.14 6.29 31.02
CA HIS A 168 9.72 6.29 31.36
C HIS A 168 8.99 5.12 30.68
N VAL A 169 7.73 4.87 31.04
CA VAL A 169 6.90 3.93 30.27
C VAL A 169 6.28 4.70 29.10
N LEU A 170 6.67 4.37 27.87
CA LEU A 170 6.13 5.02 26.68
C LEU A 170 4.70 4.54 26.44
N ASN A 171 3.76 5.48 26.30
CA ASN A 171 2.36 5.12 26.00
C ASN A 171 2.22 4.74 24.52
N CYS A 172 1.95 3.47 24.27
CA CYS A 172 1.72 2.85 22.97
C CYS A 172 0.28 2.28 22.86
N SER A 173 -0.69 2.87 23.56
CA SER A 173 -2.11 2.47 23.46
C SER A 173 -2.84 3.11 22.27
N SER A 174 -2.16 3.97 21.52
CA SER A 174 -2.72 4.72 20.39
C SER A 174 -1.68 4.95 19.30
N ARG A 175 -2.12 4.87 18.05
CA ARG A 175 -1.32 5.18 16.86
C ARG A 175 -0.52 6.48 16.88
N ARG A 176 0.53 6.50 16.07
CA ARG A 176 1.34 7.68 15.71
C ARG A 176 1.04 8.16 14.30
N SER A 177 1.65 9.29 13.92
CA SER A 177 1.50 9.89 12.60
C SER A 177 1.99 8.97 11.49
N LYS A 178 1.24 8.92 10.39
CA LYS A 178 1.68 8.31 9.13
C LYS A 178 2.80 9.16 8.48
N PRO A 179 3.59 8.60 7.54
CA PRO A 179 4.61 9.37 6.82
C PRO A 179 4.02 10.53 6.03
N MET A 180 4.80 11.61 5.89
CA MET A 180 4.45 12.78 5.07
C MET A 180 4.12 12.37 3.63
N GLN A 181 2.92 12.67 3.17
CA GLN A 181 2.41 12.26 1.85
C GLN A 181 1.24 13.12 1.37
N LYS A 182 0.95 13.08 0.06
CA LYS A 182 -0.30 13.60 -0.50
C LYS A 182 -1.42 12.58 -0.32
N ASN A 183 -2.48 12.93 0.42
CA ASN A 183 -3.60 12.03 0.67
C ASN A 183 -4.19 11.53 -0.66
N PHE A 184 -4.36 10.22 -0.74
CA PHE A 184 -4.75 9.55 -1.97
C PHE A 184 -6.13 9.96 -2.52
N LEU A 185 -7.11 10.15 -1.64
CA LEU A 185 -8.51 10.41 -1.98
C LEU A 185 -8.80 11.91 -1.97
N LEU A 186 -8.41 12.59 -0.91
CA LEU A 186 -8.75 13.99 -0.62
C LEU A 186 -7.70 14.98 -1.12
N LYS A 187 -6.55 14.49 -1.61
CA LYS A 187 -5.48 15.26 -2.28
C LYS A 187 -4.78 16.35 -1.47
N PHE A 188 -5.14 16.58 -0.21
CA PHE A 188 -4.36 17.43 0.69
C PHE A 188 -3.14 16.70 1.25
N VAL A 189 -2.12 17.45 1.65
CA VAL A 189 -0.92 16.90 2.28
C VAL A 189 -1.16 16.57 3.75
N GLU A 190 -0.81 15.35 4.16
CA GLU A 190 -0.95 14.84 5.51
C GLU A 190 0.29 14.07 5.99
N GLY A 191 0.29 13.69 7.27
CA GLY A 191 1.37 12.96 7.90
C GLY A 191 2.46 13.84 8.51
N SER A 192 3.55 13.20 8.91
CA SER A 192 4.70 13.80 9.59
C SER A 192 6.01 13.21 9.06
N GLU A 193 7.11 13.94 9.17
CA GLU A 193 8.45 13.38 8.95
C GLU A 193 8.88 12.49 10.11
N ASP A 194 8.49 12.86 11.34
CA ASP A 194 8.54 11.97 12.50
C ASP A 194 7.45 10.89 12.35
N CYS A 195 7.82 9.80 11.68
CA CYS A 195 6.91 8.73 11.30
C CYS A 195 7.48 7.31 11.44
N LEU A 196 8.74 7.12 11.85
CA LEU A 196 9.42 5.82 11.92
C LEU A 196 9.00 5.03 13.17
N TYR A 197 7.74 4.60 13.15
CA TYR A 197 7.08 3.85 14.20
C TYR A 197 6.55 2.52 13.67
N LEU A 198 6.51 1.52 14.55
CA LEU A 198 5.86 0.24 14.32
C LEU A 198 4.77 -0.04 15.35
N ASN A 199 3.94 -1.03 15.03
CA ASN A 199 2.87 -1.52 15.86
C ASN A 199 3.00 -3.04 15.99
N VAL A 200 2.67 -3.58 17.16
CA VAL A 200 2.67 -5.02 17.44
C VAL A 200 1.28 -5.43 17.92
N TYR A 201 0.72 -6.46 17.30
CA TYR A 201 -0.58 -7.04 17.64
C TYR A 201 -0.45 -8.54 17.89
N THR A 202 -1.04 -9.02 18.97
CA THR A 202 -1.08 -10.46 19.25
C THR A 202 -2.27 -10.81 20.14
N ASN A 203 -2.83 -12.01 19.97
CA ASN A 203 -3.88 -12.52 20.86
C ASN A 203 -3.33 -13.06 22.20
N LYS A 204 -2.00 -13.33 22.30
CA LYS A 204 -1.36 -13.96 23.46
C LYS A 204 0.01 -13.34 23.76
N LEU A 205 0.18 -12.78 24.96
CA LEU A 205 1.48 -12.26 25.44
C LEU A 205 2.29 -13.28 26.26
N ASN A 206 1.65 -14.34 26.74
CA ASN A 206 2.28 -15.42 27.51
C ASN A 206 1.96 -16.77 26.85
N SER A 207 2.47 -16.99 25.64
CA SER A 207 2.28 -18.27 24.93
C SER A 207 3.26 -19.34 25.44
N GLU A 208 2.82 -20.59 25.53
CA GLU A 208 3.69 -21.73 25.90
C GLU A 208 4.81 -21.96 24.86
N LYS A 209 4.50 -21.71 23.58
CA LYS A 209 5.45 -21.80 22.48
C LYS A 209 5.56 -20.43 21.78
N PRO A 210 6.76 -20.01 21.37
CA PRO A 210 6.92 -18.83 20.52
C PRO A 210 6.03 -18.88 19.28
N LEU A 211 5.34 -17.78 19.00
CA LEU A 211 4.36 -17.65 17.91
C LEU A 211 5.05 -17.24 16.61
N PRO A 212 4.55 -17.68 15.44
CA PRO A 212 5.04 -17.14 14.16
C PRO A 212 4.86 -15.63 14.10
N VAL A 213 5.86 -14.94 13.55
CA VAL A 213 5.84 -13.48 13.40
C VAL A 213 5.54 -13.15 11.95
N MET A 214 4.53 -12.31 11.72
CA MET A 214 4.19 -11.79 10.40
C MET A 214 4.43 -10.29 10.37
N VAL A 215 5.31 -9.82 9.47
CA VAL A 215 5.69 -8.42 9.34
C VAL A 215 5.13 -7.85 8.04
N TRP A 216 4.16 -6.95 8.17
CA TRP A 216 3.45 -6.32 7.05
C TRP A 216 4.19 -5.09 6.53
N VAL A 217 4.44 -5.08 5.22
CA VAL A 217 4.94 -3.93 4.46
C VAL A 217 3.84 -3.43 3.53
N TYR A 218 3.28 -2.25 3.82
CA TYR A 218 2.20 -1.70 3.01
C TYR A 218 2.66 -1.27 1.60
N GLY A 219 1.69 -1.25 0.68
CA GLY A 219 1.87 -0.74 -0.68
C GLY A 219 1.61 0.76 -0.81
N GLY A 220 1.46 1.25 -2.05
CA GLY A 220 1.17 2.68 -2.33
C GLY A 220 2.19 3.37 -3.25
N GLY A 221 2.88 2.59 -4.09
CA GLY A 221 3.81 3.11 -5.11
C GLY A 221 4.97 3.90 -4.51
N PHE A 222 5.32 3.61 -3.26
CA PHE A 222 6.30 4.37 -2.46
C PHE A 222 5.95 5.84 -2.22
N GLN A 223 4.75 6.32 -2.59
CA GLN A 223 4.33 7.72 -2.42
C GLN A 223 3.36 7.93 -1.27
N ILE A 224 2.52 6.93 -1.03
CA ILE A 224 1.45 6.94 -0.03
C ILE A 224 1.45 5.62 0.75
N GLY A 225 0.78 5.60 1.89
CA GLY A 225 0.65 4.43 2.74
C GLY A 225 0.75 4.75 4.23
N GLU A 226 0.32 3.83 5.07
CA GLU A 226 0.36 3.96 6.53
C GLU A 226 0.28 2.58 7.19
N ALA A 227 0.73 2.46 8.44
CA ALA A 227 0.66 1.21 9.19
C ALA A 227 -0.52 1.13 10.19
N THR A 228 -1.46 2.07 10.12
CA THR A 228 -2.49 2.23 11.16
C THR A 228 -3.68 1.27 10.95
N CYS A 229 -4.42 1.02 12.03
CA CYS A 229 -5.70 0.28 11.98
C CYS A 229 -6.83 1.02 11.22
N ASP A 230 -6.61 2.21 10.66
CA ASP A 230 -7.61 2.78 9.73
C ASP A 230 -7.63 1.98 8.41
N ILE A 231 -6.48 1.44 7.99
CA ILE A 231 -6.33 0.71 6.71
C ILE A 231 -5.97 -0.76 6.93
N TYR A 232 -5.14 -1.06 7.92
CA TYR A 232 -4.60 -2.40 8.18
C TYR A 232 -4.94 -2.86 9.60
N ALA A 233 -6.23 -2.88 9.94
CA ALA A 233 -6.65 -3.36 11.26
C ALA A 233 -6.44 -4.88 11.36
N PRO A 234 -5.90 -5.37 12.50
CA PRO A 234 -5.42 -6.75 12.63
C PRO A 234 -6.55 -7.77 12.84
N ASP A 235 -7.81 -7.32 12.88
CA ASP A 235 -8.98 -8.06 13.35
C ASP A 235 -9.09 -9.49 12.82
N TYR A 236 -8.80 -9.70 11.53
CA TYR A 236 -8.93 -11.02 10.91
C TYR A 236 -7.80 -11.98 11.31
N PHE A 237 -6.59 -11.47 11.56
CA PHE A 237 -5.46 -12.29 12.00
C PHE A 237 -5.54 -12.66 13.48
N MET A 238 -6.21 -11.86 14.32
CA MET A 238 -6.27 -12.07 15.77
C MET A 238 -7.12 -13.28 16.21
N VAL A 239 -7.69 -14.03 15.26
CA VAL A 239 -8.29 -15.36 15.49
C VAL A 239 -7.25 -16.48 15.45
N LYS A 240 -6.01 -16.17 15.04
CA LYS A 240 -4.88 -17.11 14.97
C LYS A 240 -3.83 -16.73 16.01
N ASP A 241 -3.09 -17.73 16.47
CA ASP A 241 -1.98 -17.56 17.41
C ASP A 241 -0.74 -17.04 16.67
N VAL A 242 -0.70 -15.73 16.44
CA VAL A 242 0.31 -15.02 15.64
C VAL A 242 0.71 -13.71 16.30
N VAL A 243 1.94 -13.26 16.03
CA VAL A 243 2.35 -11.87 16.28
C VAL A 243 2.39 -11.14 14.94
N LEU A 244 1.51 -10.16 14.76
CA LEU A 244 1.46 -9.32 13.57
C LEU A 244 2.15 -7.99 13.86
N VAL A 245 3.12 -7.63 13.04
CA VAL A 245 3.83 -6.34 13.10
C VAL A 245 3.48 -5.53 11.87
N THR A 246 3.06 -4.27 12.05
CA THR A 246 2.92 -3.30 10.96
C THR A 246 3.83 -2.12 11.24
N PHE A 247 4.41 -1.48 10.22
CA PHE A 247 5.31 -0.35 10.46
C PHE A 247 5.30 0.66 9.33
N ASN A 248 5.54 1.92 9.67
CA ASN A 248 5.70 3.02 8.74
C ASN A 248 7.13 3.06 8.22
N TYR A 249 7.33 3.44 6.96
CA TYR A 249 8.63 3.77 6.37
C TYR A 249 8.51 5.05 5.53
N ARG A 250 9.60 5.79 5.32
CA ARG A 250 9.55 7.06 4.56
C ARG A 250 9.12 6.86 3.11
N LEU A 251 8.37 7.85 2.60
CA LEU A 251 7.75 7.83 1.27
C LEU A 251 8.25 8.99 0.40
N GLY A 252 8.03 8.85 -0.91
CA GLY A 252 8.34 9.84 -1.94
C GLY A 252 9.77 10.35 -1.84
N VAL A 253 9.93 11.66 -2.00
CA VAL A 253 11.24 12.32 -1.89
C VAL A 253 11.90 12.11 -0.53
N PHE A 254 11.15 11.92 0.56
CA PHE A 254 11.74 11.71 1.89
C PHE A 254 12.43 10.35 2.03
N GLY A 255 11.94 9.33 1.32
CA GLY A 255 12.46 7.96 1.38
C GLY A 255 13.37 7.57 0.21
N PHE A 256 13.27 8.27 -0.93
CA PHE A 256 13.86 7.81 -2.19
C PHE A 256 14.59 8.91 -2.99
N LEU A 257 14.91 10.04 -2.35
CA LEU A 257 15.89 10.99 -2.89
C LEU A 257 17.28 10.32 -2.92
N SER A 258 18.03 10.51 -4.00
CA SER A 258 19.34 9.89 -4.22
C SER A 258 20.18 10.83 -5.06
N PHE A 259 21.40 11.12 -4.60
CA PHE A 259 22.40 11.95 -5.28
C PHE A 259 23.59 11.08 -5.70
N ASN A 260 24.26 11.48 -6.78
CA ASN A 260 25.46 10.80 -7.25
C ASN A 260 26.71 11.25 -6.49
N ASP A 261 26.68 12.44 -5.90
CA ASP A 261 27.73 12.97 -5.03
C ASP A 261 27.83 12.16 -3.72
N PRO A 262 28.96 11.44 -3.48
CA PRO A 262 29.17 10.67 -2.26
C PRO A 262 29.33 11.53 -1.00
N ASP A 263 29.76 12.78 -1.11
CA ASP A 263 29.98 13.66 0.05
C ASP A 263 28.67 14.06 0.72
N LEU A 264 27.53 13.88 0.04
CA LEU A 264 26.21 14.16 0.60
C LEU A 264 25.69 13.05 1.54
N ASP A 265 26.22 11.83 1.43
CA ASP A 265 25.73 10.62 2.12
C ASP A 265 24.20 10.40 1.96
N ILE A 266 23.72 10.60 0.74
CA ILE A 266 22.31 10.35 0.33
C ILE A 266 22.33 9.50 -0.96
N PRO A 267 22.78 8.24 -0.88
CA PRO A 267 22.82 7.34 -2.04
C PRO A 267 21.42 6.93 -2.52
N GLY A 268 20.39 7.08 -1.69
CA GLY A 268 19.03 6.61 -1.96
C GLY A 268 18.54 5.57 -0.97
N ASN A 269 17.35 5.06 -1.26
CA ASN A 269 16.72 3.94 -0.56
C ASN A 269 16.56 4.12 0.95
N ALA A 270 16.51 5.34 1.46
CA ALA A 270 16.28 5.62 2.88
C ALA A 270 15.00 4.93 3.41
N GLY A 271 13.94 4.86 2.60
CA GLY A 271 12.72 4.13 2.91
C GLY A 271 12.88 2.61 2.98
N LEU A 272 13.81 1.99 2.24
CA LEU A 272 14.14 0.56 2.40
C LEU A 272 15.06 0.33 3.60
N LYS A 273 15.98 1.26 3.88
CA LYS A 273 16.83 1.24 5.08
C LYS A 273 15.98 1.36 6.35
N ASP A 274 14.90 2.13 6.31
CA ASP A 274 13.87 2.19 7.36
C ASP A 274 13.26 0.81 7.61
N GLN A 275 12.95 0.05 6.55
CA GLN A 275 12.39 -1.30 6.67
C GLN A 275 13.40 -2.28 7.25
N VAL A 276 14.69 -2.22 6.86
CA VAL A 276 15.76 -3.01 7.48
C VAL A 276 15.85 -2.71 8.97
N MET A 277 15.80 -1.44 9.37
CA MET A 277 15.86 -1.06 10.78
C MET A 277 14.63 -1.57 11.57
N ALA A 278 13.44 -1.52 10.99
CA ALA A 278 12.25 -2.12 11.60
C ALA A 278 12.39 -3.65 11.75
N LEU A 279 12.96 -4.34 10.76
CA LEU A 279 13.20 -5.80 10.83
C LEU A 279 14.26 -6.16 11.87
N ARG A 280 15.32 -5.36 12.02
CA ARG A 280 16.29 -5.49 13.12
C ARG A 280 15.59 -5.32 14.47
N TRP A 281 14.75 -4.30 14.61
CA TRP A 281 13.94 -4.14 15.82
C TRP A 281 13.08 -5.38 16.11
N VAL A 282 12.42 -5.94 15.10
CA VAL A 282 11.61 -7.17 15.25
C VAL A 282 12.50 -8.32 15.72
N LYS A 283 13.63 -8.57 15.06
CA LYS A 283 14.59 -9.61 15.45
C LYS A 283 15.00 -9.50 16.92
N ASP A 284 15.27 -8.28 17.36
CA ASP A 284 15.84 -8.00 18.67
C ASP A 284 14.81 -7.94 19.80
N ASN A 285 13.52 -7.69 19.50
CA ASN A 285 12.51 -7.37 20.52
C ASN A 285 11.28 -8.27 20.52
N ILE A 286 10.95 -8.95 19.42
CA ILE A 286 9.62 -9.57 19.26
C ILE A 286 9.34 -10.73 20.22
N HIS A 287 10.40 -11.36 20.76
CA HIS A 287 10.30 -12.38 21.80
C HIS A 287 9.62 -11.86 23.08
N ASN A 288 9.74 -10.56 23.39
CA ASN A 288 9.03 -9.94 24.52
C ASN A 288 7.51 -9.86 24.30
N PHE A 289 7.04 -10.11 23.08
CA PHE A 289 5.62 -10.12 22.69
C PHE A 289 5.15 -11.54 22.33
N SER A 290 5.81 -12.58 22.86
CA SER A 290 5.59 -14.01 22.52
C SER A 290 5.92 -14.40 21.07
N GLY A 291 6.55 -13.54 20.28
CA GLY A 291 6.92 -13.86 18.90
C GLY A 291 8.23 -14.64 18.79
N ASP A 292 8.34 -15.53 17.82
CA ASP A 292 9.58 -16.23 17.48
C ASP A 292 10.43 -15.40 16.50
N PRO A 293 11.57 -14.82 16.93
CA PRO A 293 12.45 -14.08 16.03
C PRO A 293 13.15 -14.96 14.98
N ASN A 294 13.04 -16.29 15.08
CA ASN A 294 13.55 -17.27 14.11
C ASN A 294 12.45 -17.85 13.21
N ASN A 295 11.20 -17.39 13.36
CA ASN A 295 10.07 -17.76 12.51
C ASN A 295 9.32 -16.53 12.00
N THR A 296 10.07 -15.60 11.40
CA THR A 296 9.56 -14.34 10.85
C THR A 296 9.22 -14.47 9.36
N THR A 297 8.00 -14.09 8.99
CA THR A 297 7.52 -13.95 7.61
C THR A 297 7.36 -12.48 7.28
N VAL A 298 8.02 -12.01 6.22
CA VAL A 298 7.78 -10.66 5.68
C VAL A 298 6.77 -10.76 4.55
N PHE A 299 5.72 -9.95 4.58
CA PHE A 299 4.73 -9.93 3.52
C PHE A 299 4.31 -8.52 3.17
N GLY A 300 3.98 -8.31 1.90
CA GLY A 300 3.58 -7.01 1.42
C GLY A 300 2.83 -7.09 0.10
N ILE A 301 2.24 -5.96 -0.27
CA ILE A 301 1.43 -5.77 -1.47
C ILE A 301 2.02 -4.67 -2.34
N SER A 302 2.01 -4.84 -3.67
CA SER A 302 2.43 -3.79 -4.59
C SER A 302 3.87 -3.33 -4.29
N SER A 303 4.10 -2.03 -4.07
CA SER A 303 5.39 -1.51 -3.59
C SER A 303 5.90 -2.14 -2.27
N GLY A 304 5.01 -2.67 -1.43
CA GLY A 304 5.37 -3.44 -0.24
C GLY A 304 5.87 -4.84 -0.58
N ALA A 305 5.31 -5.50 -1.61
CA ALA A 305 5.84 -6.74 -2.16
C ALA A 305 7.18 -6.53 -2.87
N VAL A 306 7.30 -5.42 -3.63
CA VAL A 306 8.58 -4.98 -4.17
C VAL A 306 9.60 -4.80 -3.05
N SER A 307 9.23 -4.09 -1.99
CA SER A 307 10.08 -3.89 -0.82
C SER A 307 10.57 -5.21 -0.23
N ALA A 308 9.65 -6.14 0.05
CA ALA A 308 9.99 -7.47 0.54
C ALA A 308 10.96 -8.21 -0.42
N HIS A 309 10.73 -8.13 -1.73
CA HIS A 309 11.63 -8.73 -2.71
C HIS A 309 13.01 -8.04 -2.76
N LEU A 310 13.09 -6.71 -2.68
CA LEU A 310 14.38 -6.00 -2.64
C LEU A 310 15.17 -6.33 -1.36
N LEU A 311 14.49 -6.51 -0.23
CA LEU A 311 15.12 -6.98 1.00
C LEU A 311 15.59 -8.43 0.90
N MET A 312 14.84 -9.30 0.20
CA MET A 312 15.32 -10.63 -0.16
C MET A 312 16.63 -10.56 -0.97
N LEU A 313 16.78 -9.60 -1.87
CA LEU A 313 18.01 -9.41 -2.67
C LEU A 313 19.17 -8.78 -1.89
N SER A 314 18.89 -8.09 -0.79
CA SER A 314 19.89 -7.31 -0.04
C SER A 314 20.53 -8.10 1.09
N GLU A 315 21.86 -8.08 1.15
CA GLU A 315 22.63 -8.67 2.26
C GLU A 315 22.32 -8.03 3.62
N GLN A 316 21.86 -6.77 3.64
CA GLN A 316 21.49 -6.07 4.88
C GLN A 316 20.32 -6.72 5.62
N ALA A 317 19.52 -7.52 4.94
CA ALA A 317 18.36 -8.21 5.50
C ALA A 317 18.57 -9.72 5.71
N ARG A 318 19.76 -10.25 5.40
CA ARG A 318 20.08 -11.67 5.58
C ARG A 318 19.82 -12.09 7.04
N GLY A 319 19.01 -13.13 7.22
CA GLY A 319 18.69 -13.69 8.54
C GLY A 319 17.74 -12.86 9.41
N LEU A 320 17.22 -11.72 8.90
CA LEU A 320 16.18 -10.96 9.60
C LEU A 320 14.79 -11.57 9.44
N PHE A 321 14.58 -12.36 8.38
CA PHE A 321 13.35 -13.12 8.14
C PHE A 321 13.62 -14.43 7.42
N HIS A 322 12.63 -15.32 7.44
CA HIS A 322 12.76 -16.74 7.13
C HIS A 322 11.78 -17.20 6.06
N LYS A 323 10.80 -16.35 5.70
CA LYS A 323 9.77 -16.60 4.69
C LYS A 323 9.32 -15.28 4.09
N ALA A 324 8.84 -15.29 2.85
CA ALA A 324 8.27 -14.11 2.22
C ALA A 324 6.93 -14.38 1.51
N ILE A 325 6.01 -13.41 1.54
CA ILE A 325 4.81 -13.42 0.70
C ILE A 325 4.76 -12.13 -0.15
N LEU A 326 4.83 -12.31 -1.46
CA LEU A 326 4.94 -11.24 -2.45
C LEU A 326 3.62 -11.09 -3.21
N GLN A 327 2.77 -10.14 -2.77
CA GLN A 327 1.45 -9.92 -3.36
C GLN A 327 1.52 -8.82 -4.43
N SER A 328 1.23 -9.15 -5.68
CA SER A 328 1.11 -8.21 -6.80
C SER A 328 2.31 -7.26 -6.99
N GLY A 329 3.54 -7.73 -6.71
CA GLY A 329 4.72 -6.88 -6.85
C GLY A 329 6.06 -7.59 -6.58
N CYS A 330 7.10 -7.16 -7.27
CA CYS A 330 8.46 -7.67 -7.18
C CYS A 330 9.46 -6.69 -7.81
N ALA A 331 10.75 -6.82 -7.47
CA ALA A 331 11.86 -6.03 -8.02
C ALA A 331 11.95 -5.97 -9.57
N LEU A 332 11.37 -6.92 -10.31
CA LEU A 332 11.39 -6.93 -11.78
C LEU A 332 10.18 -6.23 -12.41
N ASN A 333 9.27 -5.66 -11.62
CA ASN A 333 8.14 -4.93 -12.17
C ASN A 333 8.55 -3.59 -12.79
N THR A 334 7.86 -3.25 -13.86
CA THR A 334 8.30 -2.25 -14.85
C THR A 334 8.14 -0.81 -14.38
N TYR A 335 7.32 -0.59 -13.36
CA TYR A 335 7.13 0.70 -12.71
C TYR A 335 8.28 1.09 -11.76
N LEU A 336 9.30 0.25 -11.58
CA LEU A 336 10.52 0.50 -10.79
C LEU A 336 11.70 1.01 -11.63
N THR A 337 11.44 1.76 -12.69
CA THR A 337 12.54 2.27 -13.52
C THR A 337 13.38 3.31 -12.78
N THR A 338 14.69 3.10 -12.76
CA THR A 338 15.69 4.00 -12.14
C THR A 338 16.24 5.03 -13.12
N ALA A 339 15.94 4.90 -14.42
CA ALA A 339 16.53 5.69 -15.51
C ALA A 339 15.90 7.08 -15.70
N LEU A 340 15.32 7.67 -14.65
CA LEU A 340 14.69 8.98 -14.72
C LEU A 340 15.73 10.10 -14.65
N VAL A 341 15.98 10.71 -15.81
CA VAL A 341 16.94 11.82 -15.97
C VAL A 341 16.52 13.03 -15.13
N ASP A 342 17.50 13.58 -14.40
CA ASP A 342 17.42 14.85 -13.67
C ASP A 342 16.24 14.98 -12.71
N ARG A 343 15.74 13.88 -12.13
CA ARG A 343 14.56 13.90 -11.27
C ARG A 343 14.65 14.87 -10.08
N ASN A 344 15.82 14.94 -9.43
CA ASN A 344 16.02 15.83 -8.28
C ASN A 344 16.00 17.29 -8.71
N TYR A 345 16.67 17.60 -9.83
CA TYR A 345 16.69 18.93 -10.41
C TYR A 345 15.31 19.36 -10.88
N ARG A 346 14.56 18.49 -11.56
CA ARG A 346 13.17 18.75 -11.98
C ARG A 346 12.27 19.08 -10.80
N LEU A 347 12.35 18.30 -9.71
CA LEU A 347 11.63 18.61 -8.47
C LEU A 347 12.03 19.99 -7.94
N ALA A 348 13.34 20.26 -7.83
CA ALA A 348 13.84 21.54 -7.32
C ALA A 348 13.36 22.72 -8.18
N ARG A 349 13.43 22.62 -9.52
CA ARG A 349 12.95 23.62 -10.47
C ARG A 349 11.45 23.88 -10.30
N THR A 350 10.64 22.84 -10.20
CA THR A 350 9.19 22.95 -9.93
C THR A 350 8.92 23.68 -8.61
N LEU A 351 9.80 23.53 -7.62
CA LEU A 351 9.67 24.17 -6.30
C LEU A 351 10.29 25.58 -6.23
N GLY A 352 10.84 26.09 -7.34
CA GLY A 352 11.35 27.46 -7.49
C GLY A 352 12.87 27.60 -7.45
N TYR A 353 13.63 26.50 -7.48
CA TYR A 353 15.09 26.55 -7.61
C TYR A 353 15.50 27.18 -8.95
N ARG A 354 16.51 28.06 -8.93
CA ARG A 354 17.00 28.78 -10.12
C ARG A 354 18.45 28.49 -10.48
N GLY A 355 19.18 27.72 -9.67
CA GLY A 355 20.57 27.38 -9.91
C GLY A 355 20.75 26.27 -10.95
N ASN A 356 22.00 25.84 -11.10
CA ASN A 356 22.41 24.77 -12.02
C ASN A 356 22.06 23.39 -11.48
N ASN A 357 22.08 22.38 -12.35
CA ASN A 357 21.93 20.98 -11.97
C ASN A 357 23.20 20.48 -11.23
N ASN A 358 23.29 20.79 -9.94
CA ASN A 358 24.39 20.43 -9.05
C ASN A 358 23.81 19.82 -7.77
N ASP A 359 24.27 18.62 -7.41
CA ASP A 359 23.73 17.83 -6.30
C ASP A 359 23.76 18.59 -4.97
N LEU A 360 24.89 19.23 -4.64
CA LEU A 360 25.06 19.98 -3.39
C LEU A 360 24.08 21.16 -3.27
N ASP A 361 23.94 21.96 -4.32
CA ASP A 361 23.04 23.12 -4.31
C ASP A 361 21.57 22.71 -4.30
N ILE A 362 21.22 21.64 -5.03
CA ILE A 362 19.88 21.05 -5.01
C ILE A 362 19.56 20.52 -3.61
N HIS A 363 20.47 19.76 -2.99
CA HIS A 363 20.30 19.27 -1.62
C HIS A 363 20.09 20.44 -0.64
N ARG A 364 20.95 21.47 -0.68
CA ARG A 364 20.82 22.67 0.17
C ARG A 364 19.47 23.37 0.00
N PHE A 365 18.95 23.44 -1.23
CA PHE A 365 17.64 24.01 -1.51
C PHE A 365 16.51 23.14 -0.94
N LEU A 366 16.48 21.84 -1.27
CA LEU A 366 15.42 20.91 -0.87
C LEU A 366 15.37 20.74 0.67
N SER A 367 16.53 20.65 1.33
CA SER A 367 16.62 20.48 2.79
C SER A 367 16.03 21.65 3.57
N LYS A 368 16.01 22.86 3.01
CA LYS A 368 15.40 24.05 3.64
C LYS A 368 13.89 24.15 3.44
N LEU A 369 13.30 23.36 2.54
CA LEU A 369 11.87 23.44 2.28
C LEU A 369 11.05 22.82 3.40
N ARG A 370 9.84 23.35 3.60
CA ARG A 370 8.83 22.72 4.46
C ARG A 370 8.40 21.39 3.84
N ALA A 371 8.28 20.36 4.68
CA ALA A 371 7.91 19.02 4.24
C ALA A 371 6.63 18.98 3.39
N LYS A 372 5.62 19.79 3.74
CA LYS A 372 4.39 19.87 2.96
C LYS A 372 4.59 20.30 1.50
N ARG A 373 5.57 21.19 1.23
CA ARG A 373 5.88 21.62 -0.14
C ARG A 373 6.60 20.53 -0.94
N LEU A 374 7.39 19.69 -0.27
CA LEU A 374 8.09 18.57 -0.88
C LEU A 374 7.14 17.42 -1.24
N ALA A 375 6.13 17.18 -0.39
CA ALA A 375 5.17 16.09 -0.56
C ALA A 375 4.18 16.29 -1.72
N ASP A 376 3.90 17.54 -2.08
CA ASP A 376 3.01 17.88 -3.19
C ASP A 376 3.57 19.07 -3.98
N PRO A 377 4.47 18.84 -4.95
CA PRO A 377 4.86 19.88 -5.88
C PRO A 377 3.63 20.20 -6.74
N ASN A 378 3.15 21.45 -6.68
CA ASN A 378 1.94 21.92 -7.36
C ASN A 378 1.84 21.60 -8.88
N THR A 379 2.96 21.20 -9.50
CA THR A 379 3.04 20.76 -10.90
C THR A 379 3.39 19.28 -10.96
N PRO A 380 2.69 18.48 -11.80
CA PRO A 380 3.06 17.10 -12.05
C PRO A 380 4.50 16.99 -12.55
N LEU A 381 5.26 16.11 -11.94
CA LEU A 381 6.66 15.94 -12.32
C LEU A 381 6.81 15.09 -13.59
N LEU A 382 5.91 14.15 -13.85
CA LEU A 382 5.98 13.25 -15.00
C LEU A 382 5.52 13.94 -16.30
N ASN A 383 6.35 13.85 -17.33
CA ASN A 383 6.03 14.36 -18.66
C ASN A 383 5.21 13.33 -19.49
N LYS A 384 4.73 13.75 -20.67
CA LYS A 384 3.88 12.92 -21.55
C LYS A 384 4.58 11.63 -22.00
N SER A 385 5.86 11.70 -22.38
CA SER A 385 6.63 10.53 -22.83
C SER A 385 6.82 9.52 -21.70
N GLU A 386 7.12 9.98 -20.48
CA GLU A 386 7.24 9.12 -19.30
C GLU A 386 5.91 8.41 -18.98
N ARG A 387 4.78 9.10 -19.14
CA ARG A 387 3.44 8.50 -18.99
C ARG A 387 3.15 7.46 -20.06
N LEU A 388 3.52 7.71 -21.33
CA LEU A 388 3.41 6.71 -22.40
C LEU A 388 4.23 5.45 -22.10
N ASN A 389 5.42 5.61 -21.50
CA ASN A 389 6.25 4.51 -21.00
C ASN A 389 5.73 3.89 -19.68
N GLN A 390 4.54 4.28 -19.22
CA GLN A 390 3.86 3.78 -18.02
C GLN A 390 4.64 3.98 -16.72
N ILE A 391 5.43 5.05 -16.63
CA ILE A 391 6.09 5.43 -15.38
C ILE A 391 5.01 5.95 -14.43
N LEU A 392 4.89 5.31 -13.27
CA LEU A 392 3.88 5.65 -12.26
C LEU A 392 4.28 6.84 -11.39
N THR A 393 5.55 6.91 -11.01
CA THR A 393 6.10 7.93 -10.09
C THR A 393 7.61 8.04 -10.25
N ILE A 394 8.22 9.06 -9.66
CA ILE A 394 9.63 9.44 -9.87
C ILE A 394 10.55 9.01 -8.72
N PHE A 395 10.03 9.01 -7.49
CA PHE A 395 10.79 8.68 -6.29
C PHE A 395 10.45 7.26 -5.85
N VAL A 396 11.18 6.30 -6.41
CA VAL A 396 11.08 4.86 -6.18
C VAL A 396 12.45 4.31 -5.76
N PRO A 397 12.55 3.05 -5.29
CA PRO A 397 13.83 2.41 -5.09
C PRO A 397 14.79 2.59 -6.27
N VAL A 398 16.08 2.70 -5.96
CA VAL A 398 17.14 2.82 -6.97
C VAL A 398 18.25 1.82 -6.75
N VAL A 399 19.03 1.60 -7.80
CA VAL A 399 20.39 1.07 -7.66
C VAL A 399 21.23 2.23 -7.10
N GLU A 400 21.78 2.06 -5.90
CA GLU A 400 22.53 3.12 -5.22
C GLU A 400 23.79 3.45 -6.03
N PRO A 401 24.09 4.75 -6.28
CA PRO A 401 25.17 5.17 -7.17
C PRO A 401 26.57 4.96 -6.58
N TYR A 402 26.65 4.74 -5.26
CA TYR A 402 27.85 4.40 -4.52
C TYR A 402 27.50 3.54 -3.31
N GLU A 403 28.46 2.75 -2.85
CA GLU A 403 28.27 1.86 -1.71
C GLU A 403 28.44 2.60 -0.38
N THR A 404 27.64 2.19 0.61
CA THR A 404 27.71 2.65 2.01
C THR A 404 27.54 1.43 2.91
N SER A 405 27.85 1.56 4.20
CA SER A 405 27.67 0.47 5.18
C SER A 405 26.22 -0.01 5.32
N GLN A 406 25.25 0.80 4.90
CA GLN A 406 23.81 0.49 4.89
C GLN A 406 23.25 0.35 3.46
N CYS A 407 24.10 0.16 2.45
CA CYS A 407 23.66 0.01 1.06
C CYS A 407 22.69 -1.17 0.93
N ILE A 408 21.55 -0.94 0.29
CA ILE A 408 20.53 -1.96 0.05
C ILE A 408 20.88 -2.76 -1.20
N ILE A 409 21.04 -2.06 -2.33
CA ILE A 409 21.34 -2.67 -3.63
C ILE A 409 22.24 -1.71 -4.44
N SER A 410 23.41 -2.19 -4.87
CA SER A 410 24.38 -1.45 -5.70
C SER A 410 24.49 -1.96 -7.15
N LYS A 411 23.77 -3.02 -7.53
CA LYS A 411 23.73 -3.58 -8.88
C LYS A 411 22.29 -3.73 -9.42
N PRO A 412 22.08 -3.87 -10.74
CA PRO A 412 20.75 -4.09 -11.30
C PRO A 412 20.01 -5.27 -10.64
N TYR A 413 18.70 -5.12 -10.42
CA TYR A 413 17.91 -6.09 -9.63
C TYR A 413 17.95 -7.51 -10.20
N LYS A 414 17.97 -7.63 -11.53
CA LYS A 414 18.09 -8.91 -12.23
C LYS A 414 19.39 -9.64 -11.85
N ASP A 415 20.50 -8.91 -11.77
CA ASP A 415 21.83 -9.46 -11.49
C ASP A 415 22.00 -9.90 -10.03
N CYS A 416 21.02 -9.59 -9.16
CA CYS A 416 20.98 -10.07 -7.78
C CYS A 416 20.32 -11.45 -7.63
N LEU A 417 19.51 -11.90 -8.60
CA LEU A 417 18.62 -13.06 -8.44
C LEU A 417 19.37 -14.39 -8.28
N GLN A 418 20.54 -14.53 -8.90
CA GLN A 418 21.30 -15.77 -8.90
C GLN A 418 21.97 -16.05 -7.55
N GLU A 419 22.49 -15.03 -6.88
CA GLU A 419 23.38 -15.17 -5.71
C GLU A 419 22.73 -14.72 -4.39
N THR A 420 21.47 -14.28 -4.42
CA THR A 420 20.77 -13.79 -3.24
C THR A 420 20.68 -14.83 -2.12
N TRP A 421 20.94 -14.40 -0.88
CA TRP A 421 20.75 -15.19 0.34
C TRP A 421 19.35 -15.81 0.47
N SER A 422 18.36 -15.09 -0.04
CA SER A 422 16.96 -15.51 0.00
C SER A 422 16.70 -16.75 -0.84
N ASN A 423 17.70 -17.22 -1.60
CA ASN A 423 17.55 -18.46 -2.35
C ASN A 423 17.30 -19.71 -1.51
N GLN A 424 17.46 -19.57 -0.19
CA GLN A 424 17.34 -20.61 0.81
C GLN A 424 16.02 -20.55 1.61
N ILE A 425 15.16 -19.54 1.37
CA ILE A 425 13.92 -19.36 2.15
C ILE A 425 12.65 -19.60 1.31
N PRO A 426 11.56 -20.12 1.91
CA PRO A 426 10.27 -20.31 1.24
C PRO A 426 9.59 -19.00 0.84
N VAL A 427 8.86 -19.02 -0.28
CA VAL A 427 8.14 -17.87 -0.83
C VAL A 427 6.72 -18.24 -1.29
N VAL A 428 5.73 -17.41 -0.96
CA VAL A 428 4.46 -17.33 -1.68
C VAL A 428 4.52 -16.10 -2.60
N ILE A 429 4.14 -16.24 -3.87
CA ILE A 429 4.12 -15.13 -4.83
C ILE A 429 2.87 -15.22 -5.71
N GLY A 430 2.26 -14.09 -6.05
CA GLY A 430 1.08 -14.10 -6.89
C GLY A 430 0.49 -12.71 -7.08
N GLY A 431 -0.71 -12.67 -7.65
CA GLY A 431 -1.42 -11.44 -7.93
C GLY A 431 -2.90 -11.68 -8.16
N THR A 432 -3.60 -10.62 -8.54
CA THR A 432 -5.04 -10.64 -8.85
C THR A 432 -5.30 -10.97 -10.32
N SER A 433 -6.49 -11.47 -10.63
CA SER A 433 -6.86 -11.85 -11.99
C SER A 433 -6.95 -10.67 -12.96
N TYR A 434 -7.16 -9.44 -12.48
CA TYR A 434 -7.28 -8.26 -13.32
C TYR A 434 -6.57 -7.02 -12.73
N GLU A 435 -5.28 -7.18 -12.44
CA GLU A 435 -4.39 -6.15 -11.87
C GLU A 435 -4.52 -4.77 -12.54
N GLY A 436 -4.61 -4.76 -13.87
CA GLY A 436 -4.59 -3.56 -14.68
C GLY A 436 -5.82 -2.65 -14.50
N LEU A 437 -6.91 -3.13 -13.87
CA LEU A 437 -8.03 -2.27 -13.47
C LEU A 437 -7.58 -1.07 -12.63
N LEU A 438 -6.44 -1.18 -11.94
CA LEU A 438 -5.78 -0.08 -11.21
C LEU A 438 -5.62 1.18 -12.06
N TYR A 439 -5.33 1.01 -13.35
CA TYR A 439 -5.02 2.10 -14.28
C TYR A 439 -6.24 2.76 -14.89
N LYS A 440 -7.45 2.22 -14.70
CA LYS A 440 -8.67 2.69 -15.37
C LYS A 440 -8.84 4.21 -15.29
N ASN A 441 -8.76 4.80 -14.09
CA ASN A 441 -8.94 6.24 -13.92
C ASN A 441 -7.82 7.07 -14.54
N VAL A 442 -6.58 6.56 -14.50
CA VAL A 442 -5.42 7.22 -15.11
C VAL A 442 -5.60 7.31 -16.61
N VAL A 443 -6.08 6.23 -17.23
CA VAL A 443 -6.33 6.16 -18.67
C VAL A 443 -7.46 7.12 -19.08
N HIS A 444 -8.53 7.24 -18.29
CA HIS A 444 -9.57 8.24 -18.54
C HIS A 444 -9.05 9.68 -18.38
N LEU A 445 -8.15 9.92 -17.44
CA LEU A 445 -7.54 11.24 -17.23
C LEU A 445 -6.57 11.61 -18.37
N TYR A 446 -5.92 10.61 -18.97
CA TYR A 446 -4.96 10.78 -20.04
C TYR A 446 -5.30 9.88 -21.25
N PRO A 447 -6.36 10.21 -22.03
CA PRO A 447 -6.80 9.39 -23.16
C PRO A 447 -5.72 9.12 -24.22
N PHE A 448 -4.74 10.04 -24.34
CA PHE A 448 -3.57 9.88 -25.21
C PHE A 448 -2.78 8.60 -24.93
N LEU A 449 -2.90 7.98 -23.75
CA LEU A 449 -2.27 6.70 -23.42
C LEU A 449 -2.76 5.55 -24.32
N ILE A 450 -3.94 5.69 -24.92
CA ILE A 450 -4.49 4.74 -25.90
C ILE A 450 -4.53 5.38 -27.29
N GLU A 451 -5.02 6.61 -27.39
CA GLU A 451 -5.30 7.25 -28.69
C GLU A 451 -4.04 7.57 -29.50
N GLU A 452 -2.92 7.86 -28.82
CA GLU A 452 -1.63 8.14 -29.44
C GLU A 452 -0.68 6.92 -29.33
N LEU A 453 -1.24 5.74 -29.07
CA LEU A 453 -0.48 4.50 -28.97
C LEU A 453 -0.17 3.96 -30.39
N ASP A 454 0.70 4.65 -31.12
CA ASP A 454 1.00 4.42 -32.55
C ASP A 454 1.19 2.92 -32.88
N ASN A 455 2.37 2.40 -32.56
CA ASN A 455 2.82 1.04 -32.84
C ASN A 455 3.01 0.19 -31.57
N CYS A 456 2.61 0.70 -30.40
CA CYS A 456 2.85 0.09 -29.07
C CYS A 456 4.33 0.05 -28.60
N SER A 457 5.27 0.71 -29.28
CA SER A 457 6.70 0.67 -28.90
C SER A 457 6.99 1.30 -27.53
N SER A 458 6.16 2.26 -27.10
CA SER A 458 6.18 2.84 -25.75
C SER A 458 5.79 1.85 -24.65
N LEU A 459 5.07 0.77 -25.00
CA LEU A 459 4.70 -0.29 -24.06
C LEU A 459 5.81 -1.34 -23.90
N LEU A 460 6.72 -1.45 -24.86
CA LEU A 460 7.90 -2.31 -24.75
C LEU A 460 8.83 -1.82 -23.65
N MET A 461 9.47 -2.76 -22.97
CA MET A 461 10.36 -2.47 -21.86
C MET A 461 11.62 -1.74 -22.33
N PRO A 462 12.07 -0.68 -21.63
CA PRO A 462 13.32 0.00 -21.97
C PRO A 462 14.49 -0.96 -22.14
N GLU A 463 14.64 -1.91 -21.22
CA GLU A 463 15.69 -2.94 -21.27
C GLU A 463 15.58 -3.84 -22.51
N THR A 464 14.38 -4.18 -22.97
CA THR A 464 14.22 -5.02 -24.18
C THR A 464 14.61 -4.30 -25.48
N LYS A 465 14.79 -2.98 -25.44
CA LYS A 465 15.11 -2.16 -26.62
C LYS A 465 16.61 -1.92 -26.78
N THR A 466 17.42 -2.09 -25.74
CA THR A 466 18.85 -1.71 -25.75
C THR A 466 19.71 -2.55 -26.70
N SER A 467 19.33 -3.81 -26.94
CA SER A 467 20.06 -4.76 -27.79
C SER A 467 19.33 -5.06 -29.11
N GLN A 468 18.38 -4.22 -29.51
CA GLN A 468 17.55 -4.42 -30.70
C GLN A 468 17.75 -3.30 -31.73
N THR A 469 17.68 -3.67 -33.01
CA THR A 469 17.60 -2.69 -34.11
C THR A 469 16.22 -2.02 -34.15
N PRO A 470 16.08 -0.82 -34.76
CA PRO A 470 14.78 -0.17 -34.90
C PRO A 470 13.70 -1.05 -35.56
N GLN A 471 14.09 -1.86 -36.55
CA GLN A 471 13.20 -2.81 -37.24
C GLN A 471 12.72 -3.93 -36.32
N GLU A 472 13.60 -4.46 -35.47
CA GLU A 472 13.25 -5.48 -34.47
C GLU A 472 12.31 -4.92 -33.40
N ILE A 473 12.57 -3.70 -32.91
CA ILE A 473 11.67 -2.99 -31.98
C ILE A 473 10.29 -2.82 -32.61
N GLN A 474 10.23 -2.40 -33.88
CA GLN A 474 8.96 -2.25 -34.60
C GLN A 474 8.21 -3.58 -34.74
N LYS A 475 8.93 -4.68 -35.04
CA LYS A 475 8.36 -6.02 -35.13
C LYS A 475 7.76 -6.47 -33.79
N MET A 476 8.51 -6.32 -32.69
CA MET A 476 8.03 -6.63 -31.33
C MET A 476 6.78 -5.82 -30.97
N ALA A 477 6.80 -4.52 -31.29
CA ALA A 477 5.69 -3.62 -30.99
C ALA A 477 4.42 -3.98 -31.79
N LEU A 478 4.57 -4.36 -33.06
CA LEU A 478 3.47 -4.85 -33.90
C LEU A 478 2.93 -6.21 -33.44
N GLU A 479 3.80 -7.11 -32.96
CA GLU A 479 3.37 -8.39 -32.38
C GLU A 479 2.52 -8.14 -31.13
N LEU A 480 2.95 -7.22 -30.26
CA LEU A 480 2.16 -6.78 -29.10
C LEU A 480 0.81 -6.19 -29.54
N LYS A 481 0.81 -5.31 -30.53
CA LYS A 481 -0.43 -4.67 -31.05
C LYS A 481 -1.40 -5.70 -31.64
N THR A 482 -0.90 -6.68 -32.36
CA THR A 482 -1.71 -7.76 -32.95
C THR A 482 -2.34 -8.63 -31.87
N ASN A 483 -1.56 -9.02 -30.85
CA ASN A 483 -2.04 -9.94 -29.81
C ASN A 483 -3.09 -9.31 -28.87
N TYR A 484 -2.96 -8.02 -28.53
CA TYR A 484 -3.91 -7.37 -27.61
C TYR A 484 -5.03 -6.60 -28.30
N PHE A 485 -4.75 -6.02 -29.47
CA PHE A 485 -5.68 -5.09 -30.12
C PHE A 485 -6.09 -5.53 -31.53
N LYS A 486 -5.70 -6.73 -31.99
CA LYS A 486 -6.04 -7.25 -33.32
C LYS A 486 -5.64 -6.29 -34.46
N ASN A 487 -4.59 -5.49 -34.22
CA ASN A 487 -4.08 -4.46 -35.13
C ASN A 487 -5.13 -3.41 -35.60
N THR A 488 -6.12 -3.08 -34.76
CA THR A 488 -7.10 -2.04 -35.07
C THR A 488 -6.55 -0.62 -34.83
N LYS A 489 -7.25 0.39 -35.34
CA LYS A 489 -7.07 1.78 -34.87
C LYS A 489 -7.54 1.86 -33.42
N LEU A 490 -6.72 2.47 -32.57
CA LEU A 490 -6.98 2.51 -31.13
C LEU A 490 -7.78 3.74 -30.74
N CYS A 491 -8.77 3.56 -29.89
CA CYS A 491 -9.47 4.65 -29.21
C CYS A 491 -9.88 4.21 -27.80
N LEU A 492 -10.04 5.19 -26.91
CA LEU A 492 -10.33 4.92 -25.50
C LEU A 492 -11.58 4.03 -25.32
N ASP A 493 -12.69 4.41 -25.96
CA ASP A 493 -13.99 3.77 -25.74
C ASP A 493 -14.02 2.29 -26.17
N GLN A 494 -13.27 1.92 -27.21
CA GLN A 494 -13.27 0.56 -27.76
C GLN A 494 -12.16 -0.31 -27.20
N ASN A 495 -11.07 0.26 -26.67
CA ASN A 495 -9.86 -0.50 -26.35
C ASN A 495 -9.41 -0.38 -24.89
N LEU A 496 -10.21 0.28 -24.04
CA LEU A 496 -9.89 0.43 -22.63
C LEU A 496 -9.58 -0.92 -21.96
N TYR A 497 -10.47 -1.90 -22.06
CA TYR A 497 -10.33 -3.14 -21.29
C TYR A 497 -9.17 -4.02 -21.79
N GLU A 498 -8.95 -4.08 -23.11
CA GLU A 498 -7.79 -4.71 -23.72
C GLU A 498 -6.49 -4.07 -23.24
N TYR A 499 -6.47 -2.73 -23.16
CA TYR A 499 -5.33 -1.98 -22.64
C TYR A 499 -5.08 -2.27 -21.16
N LEU A 500 -6.14 -2.30 -20.34
CA LEU A 500 -6.01 -2.67 -18.93
C LEU A 500 -5.56 -4.14 -18.76
N HIS A 501 -6.01 -5.06 -19.61
CA HIS A 501 -5.51 -6.45 -19.60
C HIS A 501 -4.03 -6.50 -19.95
N LEU A 502 -3.59 -5.75 -20.97
CA LEU A 502 -2.18 -5.59 -21.31
C LEU A 502 -1.37 -5.11 -20.11
N LEU A 503 -1.85 -4.08 -19.39
CA LEU A 503 -1.18 -3.55 -18.21
C LEU A 503 -1.13 -4.55 -17.05
N SER A 504 -2.05 -5.51 -16.97
CA SER A 504 -1.99 -6.59 -15.97
C SER A 504 -0.75 -7.45 -16.18
N HIS A 505 -0.45 -7.80 -17.43
CA HIS A 505 0.73 -8.58 -17.78
C HIS A 505 2.01 -7.74 -17.69
N ARG A 506 2.02 -6.59 -18.37
CA ARG A 506 3.18 -5.71 -18.47
C ARG A 506 3.66 -5.20 -17.11
N SER A 507 2.73 -4.78 -16.25
CA SER A 507 3.09 -4.08 -15.02
C SER A 507 3.27 -5.01 -13.84
N PHE A 508 2.63 -6.19 -13.85
CA PHE A 508 2.58 -7.10 -12.70
C PHE A 508 3.01 -8.53 -13.05
N TRP A 509 2.19 -9.25 -13.82
CA TRP A 509 2.34 -10.70 -13.98
C TRP A 509 3.63 -11.11 -14.70
N HIS A 510 4.15 -10.32 -15.65
CA HIS A 510 5.42 -10.67 -16.31
C HIS A 510 6.62 -10.58 -15.36
N GLY A 511 6.67 -9.57 -14.49
CA GLY A 511 7.68 -9.49 -13.44
C GLY A 511 7.58 -10.65 -12.45
N ILE A 512 6.35 -10.98 -12.01
CA ILE A 512 6.07 -12.12 -11.13
C ILE A 512 6.52 -13.43 -11.78
N HIS A 513 6.19 -13.63 -13.05
CA HIS A 513 6.58 -14.79 -13.83
C HIS A 513 8.10 -14.95 -13.91
N ARG A 514 8.83 -13.87 -14.22
CA ARG A 514 10.29 -13.87 -14.27
C ARG A 514 10.90 -14.24 -12.91
N VAL A 515 10.34 -13.76 -11.80
CA VAL A 515 10.79 -14.15 -10.45
C VAL A 515 10.52 -15.63 -10.18
N ILE A 516 9.37 -16.17 -10.58
CA ILE A 516 9.07 -17.60 -10.46
C ILE A 516 10.08 -18.44 -11.26
N LEU A 517 10.40 -18.04 -12.49
CA LEU A 517 11.42 -18.71 -13.30
C LEU A 517 12.82 -18.62 -12.68
N ALA A 518 13.20 -17.44 -12.16
CA ALA A 518 14.46 -17.26 -11.45
C ALA A 518 14.55 -18.16 -10.21
N ARG A 519 13.45 -18.26 -9.45
CA ARG A 519 13.36 -19.19 -8.32
C ARG A 519 13.51 -20.63 -8.79
N ARG A 520 12.79 -21.11 -9.80
CA ARG A 520 12.98 -22.49 -10.30
C ARG A 520 14.44 -22.81 -10.67
N LYS A 521 15.15 -21.85 -11.24
CA LYS A 521 16.56 -22.00 -11.64
C LYS A 521 17.52 -21.94 -10.46
N TYR A 522 17.35 -20.97 -9.57
CA TYR A 522 18.34 -20.62 -8.52
C TYR A 522 17.93 -21.04 -7.10
N ALA A 523 16.72 -21.60 -6.91
CA ALA A 523 16.08 -21.99 -5.64
C ALA A 523 15.74 -23.49 -5.48
N PRO A 524 16.45 -24.45 -6.08
CA PRO A 524 15.88 -25.77 -6.31
C PRO A 524 15.41 -26.52 -5.04
N THR A 525 15.86 -26.10 -3.86
CA THR A 525 15.48 -26.68 -2.56
C THR A 525 14.50 -25.83 -1.75
N ALA A 526 14.25 -24.58 -2.11
CA ALA A 526 13.36 -23.66 -1.38
C ALA A 526 11.98 -23.60 -2.03
N ALA A 527 10.94 -23.86 -1.23
CA ALA A 527 9.57 -23.91 -1.72
C ALA A 527 9.11 -22.55 -2.30
N THR A 528 8.53 -22.58 -3.50
CA THR A 528 7.84 -21.43 -4.09
C THR A 528 6.40 -21.82 -4.38
N TYR A 529 5.44 -21.09 -3.83
CA TYR A 529 4.01 -21.29 -4.06
C TYR A 529 3.44 -20.14 -4.89
N CYS A 530 2.64 -20.46 -5.91
CA CYS A 530 1.98 -19.45 -6.73
C CYS A 530 0.48 -19.36 -6.42
N TYR A 531 -0.06 -18.15 -6.26
CA TYR A 531 -1.51 -17.92 -6.15
C TYR A 531 -2.01 -16.94 -7.20
N ARG A 532 -3.31 -17.05 -7.52
CA ARG A 532 -4.07 -16.08 -8.32
C ARG A 532 -5.35 -15.76 -7.57
N PHE A 533 -5.54 -14.51 -7.16
CA PHE A 533 -6.75 -14.08 -6.47
C PHE A 533 -7.79 -13.60 -7.50
N ASP A 534 -8.94 -14.28 -7.53
CA ASP A 534 -9.99 -14.11 -8.55
C ASP A 534 -11.40 -14.01 -7.95
N PHE A 535 -11.51 -13.79 -6.64
CA PHE A 535 -12.79 -13.62 -5.99
C PHE A 535 -13.35 -12.20 -6.21
N ASP A 536 -14.41 -12.10 -7.01
CA ASP A 536 -15.07 -10.85 -7.39
C ASP A 536 -16.36 -10.60 -6.57
N SER A 537 -16.20 -10.02 -5.37
CA SER A 537 -17.34 -9.53 -4.60
C SER A 537 -17.87 -8.21 -5.16
N LYS A 538 -19.19 -8.11 -5.30
CA LYS A 538 -19.88 -6.88 -5.74
C LYS A 538 -19.72 -5.71 -4.75
N PHE A 539 -19.41 -5.99 -3.48
CA PHE A 539 -19.41 -4.97 -2.43
C PHE A 539 -18.17 -4.99 -1.51
N PHE A 540 -17.30 -5.99 -1.60
CA PHE A 540 -16.17 -6.17 -0.69
C PHE A 540 -14.78 -6.09 -1.35
N ASN A 541 -14.73 -5.96 -2.68
CA ASN A 541 -13.52 -5.62 -3.42
C ASN A 541 -13.25 -4.11 -3.31
N HIS A 542 -12.74 -3.70 -2.15
CA HIS A 542 -12.70 -2.30 -1.73
C HIS A 542 -11.88 -1.39 -2.65
N VAL A 543 -10.77 -1.88 -3.21
CA VAL A 543 -9.90 -1.06 -4.06
C VAL A 543 -10.58 -0.82 -5.41
N ARG A 544 -11.14 -1.85 -6.05
CA ARG A 544 -11.95 -1.67 -7.26
C ARG A 544 -13.12 -0.72 -7.02
N LEU A 545 -13.85 -0.86 -5.92
CA LEU A 545 -15.00 0.00 -5.63
C LEU A 545 -14.60 1.47 -5.46
N LEU A 546 -13.48 1.73 -4.78
CA LEU A 546 -12.94 3.09 -4.61
C LEU A 546 -12.35 3.65 -5.90
N LYS A 547 -11.72 2.81 -6.72
CA LYS A 547 -11.04 3.24 -7.95
C LYS A 547 -11.96 3.28 -9.13
N CYS A 548 -12.53 2.16 -9.50
CA CYS A 548 -13.20 1.95 -10.77
C CYS A 548 -14.71 2.20 -10.67
N GLY A 549 -15.25 2.24 -9.44
CA GLY A 549 -16.66 2.49 -9.14
C GLY A 549 -17.48 1.22 -8.95
N PRO A 550 -18.73 1.34 -8.45
CA PRO A 550 -19.56 0.20 -8.07
C PRO A 550 -20.12 -0.61 -9.25
N ARG A 551 -20.06 -0.06 -10.47
CA ARG A 551 -20.50 -0.74 -11.69
C ARG A 551 -19.41 -1.62 -12.30
N GLU A 552 -18.15 -1.41 -11.90
CA GLU A 552 -17.03 -2.20 -12.41
C GLU A 552 -17.01 -3.59 -11.78
N ARG A 553 -16.64 -4.60 -12.58
CA ARG A 553 -16.43 -5.99 -12.15
C ARG A 553 -14.99 -6.42 -12.44
N GLY A 554 -14.63 -7.63 -12.02
CA GLY A 554 -13.26 -8.12 -12.01
C GLY A 554 -12.56 -7.85 -10.69
N VAL A 555 -11.33 -8.36 -10.57
CA VAL A 555 -10.53 -8.28 -9.35
C VAL A 555 -9.33 -7.39 -9.60
N CYS A 556 -9.42 -6.18 -9.06
CA CYS A 556 -8.43 -5.13 -9.23
C CYS A 556 -7.21 -5.39 -8.33
N HIS A 557 -6.09 -4.77 -8.70
CA HIS A 557 -4.91 -4.70 -7.85
C HIS A 557 -5.25 -4.38 -6.39
N ALA A 558 -4.70 -5.19 -5.46
CA ALA A 558 -4.87 -5.08 -4.01
C ALA A 558 -6.30 -5.33 -3.48
N ASP A 559 -7.24 -5.86 -4.28
CA ASP A 559 -8.55 -6.27 -3.77
C ASP A 559 -8.44 -7.44 -2.77
N ASP A 560 -7.42 -8.28 -2.90
CA ASP A 560 -7.10 -9.39 -1.98
C ASP A 560 -6.86 -8.92 -0.53
N LEU A 561 -6.41 -7.68 -0.33
CA LEU A 561 -6.24 -7.09 1.01
C LEU A 561 -7.52 -6.96 1.81
N SER A 562 -8.66 -6.84 1.11
CA SER A 562 -9.98 -6.77 1.77
C SER A 562 -10.25 -8.02 2.61
N TYR A 563 -9.56 -9.12 2.30
CA TYR A 563 -9.72 -10.42 2.92
C TYR A 563 -8.60 -10.76 3.92
N LEU A 564 -7.63 -9.86 4.11
CA LEU A 564 -6.54 -9.99 5.10
C LEU A 564 -6.64 -8.95 6.22
N PHE A 565 -7.15 -7.76 5.92
CA PHE A 565 -7.25 -6.66 6.89
C PHE A 565 -8.65 -6.04 6.92
N TYR A 566 -9.13 -5.79 8.14
CA TYR A 566 -10.29 -4.92 8.32
C TYR A 566 -9.86 -3.46 8.13
N ASN A 567 -10.72 -2.62 7.58
CA ASN A 567 -10.40 -1.24 7.23
C ASN A 567 -11.61 -0.31 7.37
N MET A 568 -11.35 0.99 7.28
CA MET A 568 -12.33 2.06 7.49
C MET A 568 -13.56 2.05 6.56
N ILE A 569 -13.50 1.36 5.41
CA ILE A 569 -14.65 1.27 4.48
C ILE A 569 -15.36 -0.07 4.51
N ALA A 570 -14.77 -1.06 5.18
CA ALA A 570 -15.32 -2.39 5.37
C ALA A 570 -16.56 -2.36 6.27
N LYS A 571 -17.42 -3.36 6.08
CA LYS A 571 -18.53 -3.70 6.99
C LYS A 571 -18.22 -5.02 7.66
N VAL A 572 -18.81 -5.26 8.83
CA VAL A 572 -18.83 -6.60 9.42
C VAL A 572 -19.62 -7.51 8.49
N LEU A 573 -19.05 -8.66 8.16
CA LEU A 573 -19.67 -9.62 7.27
C LEU A 573 -20.49 -10.63 8.07
N ASP A 574 -21.50 -11.20 7.42
CA ASP A 574 -22.17 -12.40 7.90
C ASP A 574 -21.17 -13.56 7.80
N THR A 575 -21.03 -14.35 8.88
CA THR A 575 -20.14 -15.50 8.94
C THR A 575 -20.52 -16.59 7.94
N GLY A 576 -21.75 -16.60 7.44
CA GLY A 576 -22.20 -17.49 6.37
C GLY A 576 -21.86 -17.03 4.94
N SER A 577 -21.33 -15.82 4.75
CA SER A 577 -21.11 -15.25 3.41
C SER A 577 -19.85 -15.79 2.73
N ASN A 578 -19.85 -15.78 1.39
CA ASN A 578 -18.68 -16.15 0.60
C ASN A 578 -17.49 -15.23 0.89
N GLU A 579 -17.70 -13.92 1.10
CA GLU A 579 -16.64 -12.99 1.49
C GLU A 579 -15.99 -13.37 2.81
N TYR A 580 -16.78 -13.79 3.82
CA TYR A 580 -16.24 -14.22 5.11
C TYR A 580 -15.47 -15.53 4.98
N ARG A 581 -15.99 -16.48 4.19
CA ARG A 581 -15.26 -17.71 3.83
C ARG A 581 -13.92 -17.39 3.16
N THR A 582 -13.88 -16.39 2.28
CA THR A 582 -12.64 -15.93 1.64
C THR A 582 -11.67 -15.30 2.66
N ILE A 583 -12.15 -14.55 3.67
CA ILE A 583 -11.30 -14.10 4.79
C ILE A 583 -10.68 -15.29 5.50
N GLN A 584 -11.48 -16.30 5.85
CA GLN A 584 -10.99 -17.49 6.57
C GLN A 584 -9.93 -18.24 5.75
N ARG A 585 -10.18 -18.45 4.45
CA ARG A 585 -9.22 -19.08 3.53
C ARG A 585 -7.91 -18.28 3.44
N MET A 586 -7.99 -16.97 3.17
CA MET A 586 -6.82 -16.11 3.01
C MET A 586 -5.99 -16.03 4.30
N VAL A 587 -6.61 -15.75 5.45
CA VAL A 587 -5.92 -15.71 6.74
C VAL A 587 -5.36 -17.08 7.11
N GLY A 588 -6.11 -18.16 6.88
CA GLY A 588 -5.68 -19.53 7.13
C GLY A 588 -4.40 -19.88 6.36
N MET A 589 -4.37 -19.62 5.05
CA MET A 589 -3.21 -19.90 4.20
C MET A 589 -1.99 -19.06 4.59
N TRP A 590 -2.16 -17.76 4.81
CA TRP A 590 -1.05 -16.86 5.19
C TRP A 590 -0.49 -17.22 6.56
N TYR A 591 -1.36 -17.52 7.51
CA TYR A 591 -0.96 -17.97 8.85
C TYR A 591 -0.23 -19.30 8.81
N ASN A 592 -0.75 -20.31 8.10
CA ASN A 592 -0.14 -21.64 8.05
C ASN A 592 1.24 -21.58 7.37
N PHE A 593 1.35 -20.80 6.28
CA PHE A 593 2.64 -20.55 5.65
C PHE A 593 3.62 -19.90 6.63
N ALA A 594 3.19 -18.88 7.38
CA ALA A 594 4.02 -18.26 8.40
C ALA A 594 4.43 -19.24 9.51
N LEU A 595 3.51 -20.12 9.92
CA LEU A 595 3.71 -21.12 10.96
C LEU A 595 4.79 -22.15 10.58
N ASN A 596 4.69 -22.73 9.38
CA ASN A 596 5.43 -23.97 9.05
C ASN A 596 6.02 -24.03 7.62
N SER A 597 5.97 -22.93 6.85
CA SER A 597 6.41 -22.86 5.43
C SER A 597 5.49 -23.54 4.41
N ASP A 598 4.30 -23.95 4.83
CA ASP A 598 3.30 -24.62 3.98
C ASP A 598 1.95 -23.87 4.08
N PRO A 599 1.38 -23.36 2.98
CA PRO A 599 0.09 -22.66 3.03
C PRO A 599 -1.12 -23.61 3.19
N ASN A 600 -0.95 -24.92 3.12
CA ASN A 600 -2.05 -25.88 3.24
C ASN A 600 -2.66 -25.87 4.65
N CYS A 601 -3.96 -25.57 4.73
CA CYS A 601 -4.70 -25.44 5.97
C CYS A 601 -6.10 -26.08 5.87
N PRO A 602 -6.80 -26.32 7.00
CA PRO A 602 -8.14 -26.90 6.99
C PRO A 602 -9.14 -26.12 6.12
N GLU A 603 -9.01 -24.80 6.03
CA GLU A 603 -9.91 -23.92 5.29
C GLU A 603 -9.89 -24.12 3.76
N ILE A 604 -8.86 -24.80 3.23
CA ILE A 604 -8.73 -25.07 1.79
C ILE A 604 -8.94 -26.53 1.41
N GLN A 605 -9.18 -27.42 2.37
CA GLN A 605 -9.44 -28.83 2.06
C GLN A 605 -10.69 -28.98 1.16
N PRO A 606 -10.70 -29.98 0.25
CA PRO A 606 -9.67 -30.99 0.01
C PRO A 606 -8.55 -30.55 -0.95
N ILE A 607 -8.50 -29.27 -1.35
CA ILE A 607 -7.47 -28.77 -2.27
C ILE A 607 -6.10 -28.83 -1.61
N LYS A 608 -5.13 -29.35 -2.35
CA LYS A 608 -3.72 -29.35 -1.98
C LYS A 608 -2.98 -28.32 -2.81
N TRP A 609 -2.45 -27.30 -2.17
CA TRP A 609 -1.62 -26.27 -2.80
C TRP A 609 -0.17 -26.75 -2.85
N GLU A 610 0.27 -27.18 -4.03
CA GLU A 610 1.63 -27.67 -4.22
C GLU A 610 2.59 -26.56 -4.68
N THR A 611 3.89 -26.79 -4.48
CA THR A 611 4.94 -25.88 -4.94
C THR A 611 5.02 -25.84 -6.46
N VAL A 612 5.51 -24.72 -6.98
CA VAL A 612 5.92 -24.58 -8.38
C VAL A 612 6.98 -25.64 -8.70
N GLN A 613 6.68 -26.49 -9.68
CA GLN A 613 7.54 -27.60 -10.08
C GLN A 613 8.79 -27.11 -10.82
N LYS A 614 9.94 -27.74 -10.54
CA LYS A 614 11.25 -27.32 -11.09
C LYS A 614 11.36 -27.53 -12.59
N ASP A 615 10.84 -28.63 -13.12
CA ASP A 615 11.12 -29.09 -14.51
C ASP A 615 9.89 -29.05 -15.44
N SER A 616 8.72 -28.61 -14.94
CA SER A 616 7.50 -28.52 -15.75
C SER A 616 7.47 -27.26 -16.61
N GLU A 617 7.22 -27.34 -17.91
CA GLU A 617 7.09 -26.12 -18.73
C GLU A 617 6.00 -25.18 -18.21
N LEU A 618 4.85 -25.74 -17.81
CA LEU A 618 3.73 -25.01 -17.21
C LEU A 618 3.81 -25.12 -15.68
N TYR A 619 3.54 -24.02 -14.97
CA TYR A 619 3.37 -24.07 -13.51
C TYR A 619 1.93 -23.77 -13.12
N LYS A 620 1.52 -24.41 -12.02
CA LYS A 620 0.21 -24.23 -11.43
C LYS A 620 0.20 -23.14 -10.37
N CYS A 621 -0.96 -22.57 -10.15
CA CYS A 621 -1.26 -21.65 -9.07
C CYS A 621 -2.53 -22.10 -8.34
N LEU A 622 -2.65 -21.74 -7.07
CA LEU A 622 -3.94 -21.80 -6.41
C LEU A 622 -4.79 -20.61 -6.86
N ASN A 623 -5.84 -20.87 -7.63
CA ASN A 623 -6.83 -19.89 -8.01
C ASN A 623 -7.87 -19.76 -6.88
N ILE A 624 -7.96 -18.55 -6.32
CA ILE A 624 -8.79 -18.24 -5.16
C ILE A 624 -10.01 -17.48 -5.66
N ASN A 625 -11.11 -18.19 -5.92
CA ASN A 625 -12.41 -17.65 -6.27
C ASN A 625 -13.45 -18.11 -5.22
N GLU A 626 -14.73 -18.08 -5.56
CA GLU A 626 -15.81 -18.65 -4.73
C GLU A 626 -15.51 -20.12 -4.42
N GLU A 627 -15.01 -20.85 -5.42
CA GLU A 627 -14.35 -22.14 -5.25
C GLU A 627 -12.84 -22.02 -5.42
N LEU A 628 -12.12 -22.93 -4.76
CA LEU A 628 -10.67 -23.03 -4.84
C LEU A 628 -10.28 -24.07 -5.88
N GLU A 629 -9.35 -23.74 -6.76
CA GLU A 629 -8.88 -24.65 -7.79
C GLU A 629 -7.36 -24.57 -7.92
N PHE A 630 -6.68 -25.72 -8.03
CA PHE A 630 -5.23 -25.77 -8.29
C PHE A 630 -4.99 -26.01 -9.79
N ILE A 631 -4.82 -24.93 -10.53
CA ILE A 631 -4.88 -24.90 -11.99
C ILE A 631 -3.60 -24.36 -12.60
N GLU A 632 -3.37 -24.61 -13.89
CA GLU A 632 -2.37 -23.90 -14.67
C GLU A 632 -2.69 -22.39 -14.68
N LEU A 633 -1.67 -21.55 -14.63
CA LEU A 633 -1.86 -20.10 -14.65
C LEU A 633 -2.58 -19.68 -15.96
N PRO A 634 -3.81 -19.13 -15.91
CA PRO A 634 -4.61 -18.90 -17.12
C PRO A 634 -3.95 -18.00 -18.17
N ASP A 635 -3.18 -17.01 -17.72
CA ASP A 635 -2.56 -15.99 -18.58
C ASP A 635 -1.17 -16.38 -19.12
N TYR A 636 -0.80 -17.67 -19.04
CA TYR A 636 0.56 -18.13 -19.38
C TYR A 636 0.98 -17.84 -20.83
N ASN A 637 0.06 -17.94 -21.79
CA ASN A 637 0.36 -17.65 -23.20
C ASN A 637 0.75 -16.18 -23.42
N GLN A 638 0.09 -15.26 -22.71
CA GLN A 638 0.43 -13.84 -22.74
C GLN A 638 1.81 -13.62 -22.14
N LEU A 639 2.16 -14.33 -21.06
CA LEU A 639 3.49 -14.24 -20.44
C LEU A 639 4.59 -14.75 -21.38
N LYS A 640 4.35 -15.86 -22.09
CA LYS A 640 5.27 -16.35 -23.14
C LYS A 640 5.50 -15.34 -24.26
N LEU A 641 4.47 -14.60 -24.68
CA LEU A 641 4.64 -13.51 -25.64
C LEU A 641 5.63 -12.46 -25.11
N TRP A 642 5.49 -12.06 -23.85
CA TRP A 642 6.41 -11.11 -23.23
C TRP A 642 7.83 -11.68 -23.08
N ASP A 643 8.00 -12.97 -22.80
CA ASP A 643 9.32 -13.61 -22.70
C ASP A 643 10.13 -13.52 -24.00
N LYS A 644 9.48 -13.64 -25.16
CA LYS A 644 10.15 -13.50 -26.47
C LYS A 644 10.87 -12.16 -26.63
N PHE A 645 10.33 -11.09 -26.04
CA PHE A 645 10.94 -9.76 -26.11
C PHE A 645 12.26 -9.67 -25.34
N TYR A 646 12.58 -10.68 -24.52
CA TYR A 646 13.77 -10.76 -23.70
C TYR A 646 14.87 -11.66 -24.28
N GLU A 647 14.67 -12.32 -25.42
CA GLU A 647 15.60 -13.32 -25.98
C GLU A 647 17.05 -12.82 -26.06
N LYS A 648 17.28 -11.57 -26.47
CA LYS A 648 18.64 -10.99 -26.59
C LYS A 648 19.22 -10.42 -25.30
N VAL A 649 18.37 -10.05 -24.34
CA VAL A 649 18.79 -9.37 -23.09
C VAL A 649 18.74 -10.31 -21.88
N GLY A 650 18.25 -11.52 -22.07
CA GLY A 650 18.07 -12.54 -21.04
C GLY A 650 16.86 -12.27 -20.15
N LEU A 651 16.07 -13.31 -19.90
CA LEU A 651 14.82 -13.22 -19.14
C LEU A 651 15.05 -13.02 -17.63
N ILE A 652 16.01 -13.76 -17.06
CA ILE A 652 16.35 -13.80 -15.64
C ILE A 652 17.85 -13.68 -15.41
#